data_AF-A0A2S5CI43-F1
#
_entry.id   AF-A0A2S5CI43-F1
#
_cell.length_a   1.000
_cell.length_b   1.000
_cell.length_c   1.000
_cell.angle_alpha   90.00
_cell.angle_beta   90.00
_cell.angle_gamma   90.00
#
_symmetry.space_group_name_H-M   'P 1'
#
loop_
_entity.id
_entity.type
_entity.pdbx_description
1 polymer ?
#
loop_
_entity_poly.entity_id
_entity_poly.type
_entity_poly.pdbx_seq_one_letter_code
_entity_poly.pdbx_strand_id
1 'polypeptide(L)'
;MATYKIHPGIGIARLGNSTSEFYIAPEMPANLPQQCDAQGNPLLTPDLTGPLLVNTFKDKHGRIKRQAARFQVYVYDADSPEGRPLQLGDPVEGGGNHGVLTDIQWRVYLANKKASWYDFQQLRGEHGYDSDHPRRNPDITDRDRLVIDPGPRSVNTTTQRRARFDRTGDGAYATTFPPRGLQPHDIDTLGEILTDDAGRLLVLGGHGHSGCEKTGPGEPHISDYANNDGWYDDTSDGPVMARLIMYSEQVGQTRYIDVEYPAWVVAGYPRFVPQILDMITADDVLYDLSLRQFAADTRLYGRIDSFADPETIPPHNAQALAQWQASRLTWNPTFKPGFYCDIWPILFRPNEFLYLSDILAQSNFPHDPEQRGTFDPRLLSQPPRYFHERADYDAAVADSLSRHQNRNASQGEAQAETRKPTPRLQDGLWVFDPYAPMRQFLFDLLRRGGEENDFKISNKVGSRIHNLPLMPLLCGDNPLSNLVPSKFLRLTDYQLFVLKQWALGYFSNEIEQGCLPPNYPVFQPYPTTPPKNARELDRGVLSNLLGGAFCPGGEIGWVLRNPSIYLEPYRIKADRSWSDFLQSAAQANAKHGSLLDDNTFAMDSPLSQNNDYNTGLQPGDLTKSMAVPWQADFNECTTNTIDITYAEWNLINTSDDARMAQQQQTWDTLWWPAHRPLQSNELVGFDAQGQPQLQWTTWSRGIQQTNAGDLKMVSDWWRLGFIIRNPHLPPSSNVMATPSTSLPDDRYYSVERSGPDTEKSD
;
A
#
# COMPACT_ATOMS: atom_id res chain seq x y z
N MET A 1 10.86 -5.90 -31.39
CA MET A 1 9.91 -7.04 -31.28
C MET A 1 9.00 -6.72 -30.13
N ALA A 2 7.69 -6.94 -30.29
CA ALA A 2 6.73 -6.66 -29.24
C ALA A 2 7.00 -7.52 -27.98
N THR A 3 6.84 -6.92 -26.81
CA THR A 3 6.86 -7.61 -25.51
C THR A 3 5.50 -7.41 -24.84
N TYR A 4 4.96 -8.47 -24.26
CA TYR A 4 3.68 -8.43 -23.54
C TYR A 4 3.92 -8.57 -22.04
N LYS A 5 3.22 -7.78 -21.23
CA LYS A 5 3.29 -7.86 -19.76
C LYS A 5 1.89 -7.71 -19.14
N ILE A 6 1.64 -8.40 -18.04
CA ILE A 6 0.38 -8.28 -17.28
C ILE A 6 0.50 -7.14 -16.29
N HIS A 7 -0.46 -6.22 -16.26
CA HIS A 7 -0.54 -5.12 -15.30
C HIS A 7 -1.90 -5.08 -14.58
N PRO A 8 -1.93 -4.68 -13.29
CA PRO A 8 -0.77 -4.32 -12.47
C PRO A 8 0.17 -5.52 -12.23
N GLY A 9 1.46 -5.26 -12.03
CA GLY A 9 2.45 -6.31 -11.73
C GLY A 9 2.14 -7.05 -10.43
N ILE A 10 1.52 -6.35 -9.47
CA ILE A 10 0.96 -6.89 -8.23
C ILE A 10 -0.44 -6.29 -8.04
N GLY A 11 -1.48 -7.11 -8.19
CA GLY A 11 -2.88 -6.70 -8.04
C GLY A 11 -3.46 -7.04 -6.68
N ILE A 12 -4.41 -6.22 -6.22
CA ILE A 12 -4.90 -6.24 -4.84
C ILE A 12 -6.40 -6.50 -4.80
N ALA A 13 -6.75 -7.72 -4.39
CA ALA A 13 -8.10 -8.12 -4.05
C ALA A 13 -8.33 -7.91 -2.55
N ARG A 14 -9.59 -7.68 -2.16
CA ARG A 14 -9.95 -7.57 -0.74
C ARG A 14 -11.15 -8.42 -0.39
N LEU A 15 -11.06 -9.05 0.78
CA LEU A 15 -12.09 -9.94 1.32
C LEU A 15 -13.42 -9.20 1.54
N GLY A 16 -14.52 -9.95 1.52
CA GLY A 16 -15.88 -9.41 1.69
C GLY A 16 -16.89 -10.53 1.87
N ASN A 17 -17.76 -10.43 2.87
CA ASN A 17 -18.73 -11.47 3.19
C ASN A 17 -20.03 -11.39 2.34
N SER A 18 -20.10 -10.48 1.36
CA SER A 18 -21.16 -10.56 0.35
C SER A 18 -20.93 -11.75 -0.58
N THR A 19 -22.01 -12.52 -0.79
CA THR A 19 -21.97 -13.77 -1.56
C THR A 19 -22.08 -13.54 -3.07
N SER A 20 -22.45 -12.34 -3.50
CA SER A 20 -22.76 -12.05 -4.91
C SER A 20 -22.31 -10.69 -5.41
N GLU A 21 -22.18 -9.69 -4.53
CA GLU A 21 -21.84 -8.33 -4.93
C GLU A 21 -20.36 -8.03 -4.70
N PHE A 22 -19.76 -7.30 -5.63
CA PHE A 22 -18.36 -6.89 -5.62
C PHE A 22 -18.17 -5.58 -6.38
N TYR A 23 -16.98 -4.99 -6.26
CA TYR A 23 -16.55 -3.83 -7.03
C TYR A 23 -15.10 -4.03 -7.50
N ILE A 24 -14.65 -3.22 -8.46
CA ILE A 24 -13.27 -3.28 -8.98
C ILE A 24 -12.37 -2.40 -8.12
N ALA A 25 -11.15 -2.87 -7.82
CA ALA A 25 -10.16 -2.15 -7.05
C ALA A 25 -9.86 -0.74 -7.60
N PRO A 26 -9.49 0.21 -6.73
CA PRO A 26 -8.95 1.48 -7.19
C PRO A 26 -7.61 1.26 -7.91
N GLU A 27 -7.42 1.99 -9.01
CA GLU A 27 -6.20 1.97 -9.83
C GLU A 27 -5.38 3.26 -9.66
N MET A 28 -5.78 4.10 -8.70
CA MET A 28 -5.15 5.38 -8.37
C MET A 28 -5.00 5.52 -6.85
N PRO A 29 -4.01 6.28 -6.37
CA PRO A 29 -3.82 6.49 -4.93
C PRO A 29 -5.02 7.18 -4.28
N ALA A 30 -5.42 6.70 -3.10
CA ALA A 30 -6.48 7.30 -2.27
C ALA A 30 -7.83 7.46 -2.98
N ASN A 31 -8.09 6.62 -3.98
CA ASN A 31 -9.31 6.68 -4.75
C ASN A 31 -10.33 5.66 -4.27
N LEU A 32 -11.60 5.94 -4.51
CA LEU A 32 -12.67 4.97 -4.29
C LEU A 32 -12.58 3.84 -5.32
N PRO A 33 -13.04 2.63 -4.98
CA PRO A 33 -13.17 1.54 -5.95
C PRO A 33 -14.18 1.88 -7.06
N GLN A 34 -14.16 1.13 -8.17
CA GLN A 34 -15.02 1.34 -9.33
C GLN A 34 -16.22 0.39 -9.28
N GLN A 35 -17.43 0.89 -9.56
CA GLN A 35 -18.62 0.05 -9.70
C GLN A 35 -18.53 -0.81 -10.97
N CYS A 36 -19.10 -2.01 -10.90
CA CYS A 36 -19.22 -2.90 -12.03
C CYS A 36 -20.56 -3.65 -12.02
N ASP A 37 -20.93 -4.21 -13.17
CA ASP A 37 -22.03 -5.18 -13.23
C ASP A 37 -21.62 -6.56 -12.69
N ALA A 38 -22.55 -7.53 -12.70
CA ALA A 38 -22.30 -8.88 -12.22
C ALA A 38 -21.28 -9.68 -13.06
N GLN A 39 -21.01 -9.22 -14.28
CA GLN A 39 -20.03 -9.75 -15.21
C GLN A 39 -18.66 -9.07 -15.06
N GLY A 40 -18.55 -8.08 -14.16
CA GLY A 40 -17.31 -7.36 -13.91
C GLY A 40 -17.03 -6.24 -14.92
N ASN A 41 -18.00 -5.87 -15.76
CA ASN A 41 -17.83 -4.74 -16.65
C ASN A 41 -17.94 -3.43 -15.84
N PRO A 42 -16.98 -2.50 -15.98
CA PRO A 42 -17.03 -1.21 -15.28
C PRO A 42 -18.27 -0.42 -15.69
N LEU A 43 -18.99 0.12 -14.70
CA LEU A 43 -20.02 1.12 -14.96
C LEU A 43 -19.33 2.46 -15.23
N LEU A 44 -19.86 3.24 -16.17
CA LEU A 44 -19.29 4.53 -16.56
C LEU A 44 -20.14 5.69 -16.01
N THR A 45 -19.51 6.85 -15.84
CA THR A 45 -20.20 8.11 -15.56
C THR A 45 -21.17 8.48 -16.70
N PRO A 46 -22.20 9.31 -16.45
CA PRO A 46 -23.18 9.67 -17.48
C PRO A 46 -22.59 10.34 -18.73
N ASP A 47 -21.44 11.01 -18.59
CA ASP A 47 -20.68 11.65 -19.67
C ASP A 47 -19.66 10.71 -20.34
N LEU A 48 -19.57 9.45 -19.90
CA LEU A 48 -18.69 8.40 -20.41
C LEU A 48 -17.19 8.72 -20.33
N THR A 49 -16.80 9.65 -19.45
CA THR A 49 -15.40 10.10 -19.32
C THR A 49 -14.57 9.27 -18.34
N GLY A 50 -15.21 8.47 -17.49
CA GLY A 50 -14.51 7.64 -16.52
C GLY A 50 -15.39 6.60 -15.82
N PRO A 51 -14.80 5.78 -14.94
CA PRO A 51 -15.54 4.81 -14.16
C PRO A 51 -16.45 5.49 -13.13
N LEU A 52 -17.64 4.93 -12.94
CA LEU A 52 -18.50 5.29 -11.83
C LEU A 52 -17.91 4.73 -10.53
N LEU A 53 -17.64 5.61 -9.56
CA LEU A 53 -17.02 5.21 -8.29
C LEU A 53 -18.05 4.65 -7.30
N VAL A 54 -17.60 3.76 -6.42
CA VAL A 54 -18.42 3.13 -5.38
C VAL A 54 -18.96 4.19 -4.41
N ASN A 55 -20.26 4.12 -4.13
CA ASN A 55 -20.94 4.90 -3.10
C ASN A 55 -21.55 4.03 -1.99
N THR A 56 -21.46 2.70 -2.12
CA THR A 56 -21.95 1.71 -1.16
C THR A 56 -21.00 0.52 -1.11
N PHE A 57 -20.33 0.32 0.02
CA PHE A 57 -19.35 -0.75 0.24
C PHE A 57 -20.00 -2.05 0.70
N LYS A 58 -21.24 -1.99 1.20
CA LYS A 58 -22.00 -3.14 1.68
C LYS A 58 -23.20 -3.42 0.80
N ASP A 59 -23.58 -4.69 0.73
CA ASP A 59 -24.81 -5.11 0.07
C ASP A 59 -26.05 -4.74 0.91
N LYS A 60 -27.24 -5.00 0.36
CA LYS A 60 -28.52 -4.71 1.03
C LYS A 60 -28.71 -5.43 2.38
N HIS A 61 -27.91 -6.44 2.69
CA HIS A 61 -27.92 -7.17 3.95
C HIS A 61 -26.84 -6.68 4.93
N GLY A 62 -26.12 -5.60 4.58
CA GLY A 62 -25.03 -5.06 5.38
C GLY A 62 -23.76 -5.90 5.31
N ARG A 63 -23.60 -6.79 4.33
CA ARG A 63 -22.36 -7.57 4.15
C ARG A 63 -21.40 -6.79 3.26
N ILE A 64 -20.12 -6.80 3.58
CA ILE A 64 -19.08 -6.12 2.80
C ILE A 64 -18.94 -6.78 1.41
N LYS A 65 -19.05 -5.96 0.37
CA LYS A 65 -18.77 -6.36 -1.01
C LYS A 65 -17.28 -6.64 -1.17
N ARG A 66 -16.93 -7.69 -1.91
CA ARG A 66 -15.53 -8.01 -2.22
C ARG A 66 -14.93 -6.97 -3.16
N GLN A 67 -13.64 -6.72 -3.04
CA GLN A 67 -12.87 -5.93 -4.01
C GLN A 67 -12.14 -6.86 -4.98
N ALA A 68 -12.38 -6.70 -6.28
CA ALA A 68 -11.73 -7.46 -7.32
C ALA A 68 -10.46 -6.76 -7.82
N ALA A 69 -9.32 -7.45 -7.83
CA ALA A 69 -8.13 -7.00 -8.53
C ALA A 69 -8.35 -7.16 -10.05
N ARG A 70 -8.21 -6.07 -10.82
CA ARG A 70 -8.30 -6.12 -12.27
C ARG A 70 -6.91 -6.24 -12.91
N PHE A 71 -6.76 -7.15 -13.86
CA PHE A 71 -5.55 -7.33 -14.65
C PHE A 71 -5.83 -7.22 -16.14
N GLN A 72 -4.87 -6.66 -16.86
CA GLN A 72 -4.90 -6.55 -18.32
C GLN A 72 -3.50 -6.72 -18.90
N VAL A 73 -3.42 -7.12 -20.17
CA VAL A 73 -2.14 -7.23 -20.87
C VAL A 73 -1.79 -5.88 -21.50
N TYR A 74 -0.53 -5.47 -21.38
CA TYR A 74 0.06 -4.35 -22.09
C TYR A 74 1.04 -4.87 -23.14
N VAL A 75 1.11 -4.16 -24.27
CA VAL A 75 2.12 -4.37 -25.31
C VAL A 75 3.12 -3.23 -25.30
N TYR A 76 4.40 -3.60 -25.37
CA TYR A 76 5.56 -2.73 -25.48
C TYR A 76 6.23 -2.98 -26.82
N ASP A 77 6.32 -1.96 -27.65
CA ASP A 77 6.92 -2.03 -28.98
C ASP A 77 7.55 -0.67 -29.35
N ALA A 78 7.96 -0.50 -30.61
CA ALA A 78 8.60 0.74 -31.06
C ALA A 78 7.63 1.93 -31.06
N ASP A 79 6.33 1.71 -31.22
CA ASP A 79 5.30 2.75 -31.25
C ASP A 79 4.78 3.07 -29.84
N SER A 80 4.87 2.10 -28.93
CA SER A 80 4.41 2.18 -27.54
C SER A 80 5.53 1.78 -26.56
N PRO A 81 6.65 2.54 -26.49
CA PRO A 81 7.79 2.18 -25.63
C PRO A 81 7.47 2.22 -24.13
N GLU A 82 6.49 3.03 -23.71
CA GLU A 82 5.98 3.06 -22.33
C GLU A 82 4.88 2.03 -22.06
N GLY A 83 4.50 1.28 -23.08
CA GLY A 83 3.44 0.29 -23.05
C GLY A 83 2.05 0.90 -23.20
N ARG A 84 1.17 0.21 -23.92
CA ARG A 84 -0.26 0.51 -23.99
C ARG A 84 -1.09 -0.73 -23.66
N PRO A 85 -2.32 -0.59 -23.15
CA PRO A 85 -3.23 -1.72 -23.01
C PRO A 85 -3.44 -2.41 -24.36
N LEU A 86 -3.36 -3.74 -24.35
CA LEU A 86 -3.68 -4.60 -25.50
C LEU A 86 -5.19 -4.83 -25.54
N GLN A 87 -5.80 -4.69 -26.71
CA GLN A 87 -7.24 -4.84 -26.91
C GLN A 87 -7.55 -6.04 -27.82
N LEU A 88 -8.71 -6.67 -27.62
CA LEU A 88 -9.21 -7.67 -28.57
C LEU A 88 -9.35 -7.01 -29.96
N GLY A 89 -8.87 -7.69 -31.00
CA GLY A 89 -8.76 -7.16 -32.35
C GLY A 89 -7.40 -6.52 -32.68
N ASP A 90 -6.52 -6.31 -31.70
CA ASP A 90 -5.17 -5.81 -31.98
C ASP A 90 -4.31 -6.84 -32.73
N PRO A 91 -3.38 -6.40 -33.60
CA PRO A 91 -2.36 -7.28 -34.14
C PRO A 91 -1.39 -7.70 -33.03
N VAL A 92 -1.05 -8.99 -32.99
CA VAL A 92 -0.08 -9.56 -32.05
C VAL A 92 0.92 -10.46 -32.79
N GLU A 93 2.15 -10.49 -32.29
CA GLU A 93 3.25 -11.26 -32.86
C GLU A 93 4.12 -11.89 -31.76
N GLY A 94 4.64 -13.09 -31.99
CA GLY A 94 5.46 -13.79 -31.01
C GLY A 94 5.74 -15.24 -31.38
N GLY A 95 6.94 -15.74 -31.04
CA GLY A 95 7.33 -17.12 -31.33
C GLY A 95 7.29 -17.49 -32.82
N GLY A 96 7.54 -16.52 -33.70
CA GLY A 96 7.47 -16.68 -35.16
C GLY A 96 6.05 -16.66 -35.75
N ASN A 97 5.03 -16.39 -34.94
CA ASN A 97 3.64 -16.27 -35.39
C ASN A 97 3.19 -14.80 -35.38
N HIS A 98 2.23 -14.46 -36.24
CA HIS A 98 1.51 -13.18 -36.23
C HIS A 98 0.02 -13.40 -36.52
N GLY A 99 -0.83 -12.53 -35.99
CA GLY A 99 -2.28 -12.63 -36.16
C GLY A 99 -3.04 -11.52 -35.44
N VAL A 100 -4.36 -11.67 -35.40
CA VAL A 100 -5.28 -10.77 -34.70
C VAL A 100 -5.71 -11.39 -33.37
N LEU A 101 -5.57 -10.66 -32.27
CA LEU A 101 -5.98 -11.13 -30.94
C LEU A 101 -7.49 -11.36 -30.90
N THR A 102 -7.92 -12.57 -30.56
CA THR A 102 -9.34 -12.94 -30.50
C THR A 102 -9.84 -13.17 -29.08
N ASP A 103 -8.96 -13.61 -28.17
CA ASP A 103 -9.29 -13.86 -26.77
C ASP A 103 -8.01 -13.90 -25.92
N ILE A 104 -8.15 -13.85 -24.59
CA ILE A 104 -7.05 -14.03 -23.64
C ILE A 104 -7.44 -15.13 -22.66
N GLN A 105 -6.64 -16.19 -22.61
CA GLN A 105 -6.75 -17.19 -21.54
C GLN A 105 -5.95 -16.72 -20.34
N TRP A 106 -6.63 -16.55 -19.21
CA TRP A 106 -6.02 -16.24 -17.93
C TRP A 106 -5.91 -17.50 -17.09
N ARG A 107 -4.84 -17.61 -16.31
CA ARG A 107 -4.68 -18.65 -15.29
C ARG A 107 -4.14 -18.03 -14.01
N VAL A 108 -4.72 -18.41 -12.88
CA VAL A 108 -4.35 -17.87 -11.55
C VAL A 108 -4.21 -19.02 -10.58
N TYR A 109 -3.20 -18.96 -9.70
CA TYR A 109 -2.97 -19.98 -8.68
C TYR A 109 -2.84 -19.33 -7.31
N LEU A 110 -3.89 -19.40 -6.48
CA LEU A 110 -3.89 -18.90 -5.10
C LEU A 110 -3.58 -20.02 -4.10
N ALA A 111 -2.88 -19.69 -3.02
CA ALA A 111 -2.79 -20.55 -1.84
C ALA A 111 -2.65 -19.72 -0.55
N ASN A 112 -2.87 -20.36 0.60
CA ASN A 112 -2.58 -19.82 1.92
C ASN A 112 -1.67 -20.77 2.69
N LYS A 113 -0.47 -20.29 3.07
CA LYS A 113 0.53 -21.09 3.80
C LYS A 113 0.69 -20.68 5.26
N LYS A 114 -0.12 -19.76 5.79
CA LYS A 114 0.09 -19.14 7.11
C LYS A 114 0.17 -20.14 8.26
N ALA A 115 -0.75 -21.12 8.30
CA ALA A 115 -0.79 -22.13 9.36
C ALA A 115 0.41 -23.10 9.30
N SER A 116 1.00 -23.27 8.11
CA SER A 116 2.20 -24.10 7.89
C SER A 116 3.51 -23.38 8.18
N TRP A 117 3.48 -22.06 8.37
CA TRP A 117 4.69 -21.24 8.41
C TRP A 117 5.29 -21.11 9.82
N TYR A 118 6.36 -20.33 9.91
CA TYR A 118 7.03 -19.93 11.14
C TYR A 118 6.18 -18.96 11.96
N ASP A 119 6.41 -18.94 13.28
CA ASP A 119 5.86 -17.89 14.13
C ASP A 119 6.38 -16.53 13.68
N PHE A 120 5.49 -15.55 13.64
CA PHE A 120 5.87 -14.17 13.43
C PHE A 120 6.45 -13.61 14.73
N GLN A 121 7.75 -13.32 14.73
CA GLN A 121 8.49 -12.74 15.86
C GLN A 121 9.15 -11.43 15.43
N GLN A 122 8.31 -10.48 15.02
CA GLN A 122 8.69 -9.13 14.58
C GLN A 122 9.72 -9.17 13.43
N LEU A 123 10.96 -8.75 13.67
CA LEU A 123 12.01 -8.72 12.64
C LEU A 123 12.77 -10.05 12.50
N ARG A 124 12.55 -11.03 13.38
CA ARG A 124 13.17 -12.36 13.24
C ARG A 124 12.58 -13.06 12.02
N GLY A 125 13.45 -13.45 11.09
CA GLY A 125 13.05 -14.02 9.80
C GLY A 125 13.27 -13.09 8.62
N GLU A 126 13.39 -11.77 8.82
CA GLU A 126 13.50 -10.78 7.72
C GLU A 126 14.65 -11.08 6.76
N HIS A 127 15.75 -11.61 7.31
CA HIS A 127 16.95 -11.98 6.58
C HIS A 127 17.18 -13.50 6.54
N GLY A 128 16.11 -14.28 6.72
CA GLY A 128 16.15 -15.73 6.88
C GLY A 128 15.82 -16.17 8.29
N TYR A 129 15.35 -17.42 8.41
CA TYR A 129 14.98 -18.03 9.67
C TYR A 129 16.13 -18.88 10.22
N ASP A 130 16.37 -18.77 11.53
CA ASP A 130 17.27 -19.67 12.25
C ASP A 130 16.73 -21.11 12.21
N SER A 131 17.62 -22.11 12.35
CA SER A 131 17.23 -23.53 12.33
C SER A 131 16.29 -23.92 13.47
N ASP A 132 16.30 -23.17 14.57
CA ASP A 132 15.49 -23.36 15.76
C ASP A 132 14.30 -22.40 15.84
N HIS A 133 14.05 -21.60 14.80
CA HIS A 133 12.91 -20.68 14.77
C HIS A 133 11.59 -21.48 14.84
N PRO A 134 10.67 -21.15 15.77
CA PRO A 134 9.48 -21.96 16.00
C PRO A 134 8.51 -21.91 14.82
N ARG A 135 7.82 -23.02 14.60
CA ARG A 135 6.75 -23.14 13.60
C ARG A 135 5.40 -23.06 14.27
N ARG A 136 4.45 -22.41 13.60
CA ARG A 136 3.02 -22.52 13.91
C ARG A 136 2.59 -23.96 13.78
N ASN A 137 1.64 -24.38 14.60
CA ASN A 137 1.12 -25.73 14.69
C ASN A 137 2.23 -26.79 14.90
N PRO A 138 3.16 -26.61 15.85
CA PRO A 138 4.35 -27.44 15.97
C PRO A 138 4.02 -28.92 16.24
N ASP A 139 2.86 -29.19 16.84
CA ASP A 139 2.39 -30.55 17.16
C ASP A 139 1.85 -31.32 15.93
N ILE A 140 1.64 -30.65 14.79
CA ILE A 140 1.14 -31.28 13.56
C ILE A 140 2.30 -31.80 12.71
N THR A 141 2.37 -33.13 12.57
CA THR A 141 3.45 -33.83 11.84
C THR A 141 3.23 -33.85 10.32
N ASP A 142 2.00 -34.09 9.87
CA ASP A 142 1.60 -33.93 8.47
C ASP A 142 1.42 -32.44 8.16
N ARG A 143 2.52 -31.81 7.75
CA ARG A 143 2.56 -30.36 7.57
C ARG A 143 1.82 -29.89 6.32
N ASP A 144 1.71 -30.72 5.29
CA ASP A 144 1.11 -30.30 4.01
C ASP A 144 -0.38 -30.01 4.19
N ARG A 145 -1.05 -30.68 5.13
CA ARG A 145 -2.45 -30.41 5.50
C ARG A 145 -2.72 -28.98 6.00
N LEU A 146 -1.68 -28.25 6.41
CA LEU A 146 -1.78 -26.88 6.93
C LEU A 146 -1.80 -25.82 5.81
N VAL A 147 -1.55 -26.21 4.56
CA VAL A 147 -1.60 -25.33 3.40
C VAL A 147 -3.01 -25.39 2.80
N ILE A 148 -3.65 -24.24 2.60
CA ILE A 148 -4.88 -24.16 1.80
C ILE A 148 -4.49 -24.02 0.34
N ASP A 149 -4.68 -25.09 -0.43
CA ASP A 149 -4.30 -25.21 -1.83
C ASP A 149 -5.51 -25.71 -2.66
N PRO A 150 -6.28 -24.81 -3.29
CA PRO A 150 -7.35 -25.15 -4.21
C PRO A 150 -6.85 -25.57 -5.61
N GLY A 151 -5.56 -25.42 -5.90
CA GLY A 151 -5.00 -25.55 -7.25
C GLY A 151 -5.28 -24.33 -8.15
N PRO A 152 -4.68 -24.31 -9.35
CA PRO A 152 -4.86 -23.23 -10.32
C PRO A 152 -6.26 -23.25 -10.95
N ARG A 153 -6.72 -22.08 -11.41
CA ARG A 153 -7.97 -21.93 -12.18
C ARG A 153 -7.72 -21.11 -13.44
N SER A 154 -8.47 -21.43 -14.51
CA SER A 154 -8.36 -20.75 -15.80
C SER A 154 -9.71 -20.21 -16.27
N VAL A 155 -9.68 -19.05 -16.94
CA VAL A 155 -10.86 -18.41 -17.54
C VAL A 155 -10.49 -17.71 -18.85
N ASN A 156 -11.48 -17.50 -19.70
CA ASN A 156 -11.41 -16.68 -20.91
C ASN A 156 -12.81 -16.13 -21.25
N THR A 157 -12.94 -15.33 -22.30
CA THR A 157 -14.24 -14.74 -22.64
C THR A 157 -15.19 -15.72 -23.36
N THR A 158 -14.66 -16.77 -23.97
CA THR A 158 -15.40 -17.61 -24.93
C THR A 158 -15.87 -18.97 -24.39
N THR A 159 -15.09 -19.65 -23.56
CA THR A 159 -15.38 -21.02 -23.09
C THR A 159 -15.80 -21.06 -21.63
N GLN A 160 -15.06 -20.38 -20.74
CA GLN A 160 -15.34 -20.36 -19.31
C GLN A 160 -14.99 -18.99 -18.73
N ARG A 161 -16.02 -18.18 -18.50
CA ARG A 161 -15.87 -16.80 -18.00
C ARG A 161 -15.66 -16.68 -16.50
N ARG A 162 -15.85 -17.74 -15.73
CA ARG A 162 -15.76 -17.73 -14.26
C ARG A 162 -15.26 -19.08 -13.74
N ALA A 163 -14.41 -19.06 -12.72
CA ALA A 163 -13.89 -20.24 -12.04
C ALA A 163 -13.68 -19.97 -10.55
N ARG A 164 -13.79 -20.99 -9.70
CA ARG A 164 -13.76 -20.86 -8.23
C ARG A 164 -12.61 -21.62 -7.61
N PHE A 165 -11.94 -21.02 -6.64
CA PHE A 165 -10.87 -21.64 -5.86
C PHE A 165 -11.42 -22.42 -4.67
N ASP A 166 -12.36 -23.34 -4.94
CA ASP A 166 -13.04 -24.10 -3.91
C ASP A 166 -12.46 -25.51 -3.70
N ARG A 167 -12.92 -26.15 -2.62
CA ARG A 167 -12.55 -27.51 -2.19
C ARG A 167 -12.85 -28.62 -3.22
N THR A 168 -13.58 -28.34 -4.30
CA THR A 168 -13.85 -29.37 -5.31
C THR A 168 -12.66 -29.60 -6.24
N GLY A 169 -11.78 -28.60 -6.39
CA GLY A 169 -10.68 -28.67 -7.36
C GLY A 169 -11.14 -28.80 -8.81
N ASP A 170 -12.42 -28.52 -9.10
CA ASP A 170 -13.12 -28.92 -10.33
C ASP A 170 -12.96 -30.42 -10.68
N GLY A 171 -12.66 -31.27 -9.68
CA GLY A 171 -12.34 -32.70 -9.85
C GLY A 171 -10.99 -32.96 -10.55
N ALA A 172 -10.25 -31.91 -10.87
CA ALA A 172 -9.03 -31.92 -11.66
C ALA A 172 -7.76 -31.93 -10.80
N TYR A 173 -7.82 -31.31 -9.62
CA TYR A 173 -6.69 -31.13 -8.72
C TYR A 173 -6.99 -31.68 -7.32
N ALA A 174 -6.00 -32.31 -6.68
CA ALA A 174 -6.11 -32.79 -5.31
C ALA A 174 -5.98 -31.62 -4.34
N THR A 175 -7.10 -30.96 -4.02
CA THR A 175 -7.09 -29.78 -3.17
C THR A 175 -6.75 -30.12 -1.71
N THR A 176 -6.07 -29.20 -1.03
CA THR A 176 -5.88 -29.25 0.43
C THR A 176 -6.63 -28.10 1.06
N PHE A 177 -7.45 -28.41 2.07
CA PHE A 177 -8.21 -27.43 2.85
C PHE A 177 -8.30 -27.90 4.31
N PRO A 178 -8.50 -26.98 5.27
CA PRO A 178 -8.72 -27.35 6.66
C PRO A 178 -9.95 -28.27 6.80
N PRO A 179 -10.03 -29.10 7.86
CA PRO A 179 -11.21 -29.93 8.09
C PRO A 179 -12.49 -29.08 8.20
N ARG A 180 -13.64 -29.66 7.85
CA ARG A 180 -14.94 -29.01 8.10
C ARG A 180 -15.31 -29.05 9.57
N GLY A 181 -16.15 -28.11 9.99
CA GLY A 181 -16.56 -27.92 11.38
C GLY A 181 -15.70 -26.92 12.14
N LEU A 182 -14.90 -26.11 11.45
CA LEU A 182 -14.15 -25.03 12.08
C LEU A 182 -15.10 -24.05 12.77
N GLN A 183 -14.66 -23.48 13.89
CA GLN A 183 -15.42 -22.45 14.60
C GLN A 183 -14.68 -21.10 14.56
N PRO A 184 -15.36 -19.98 14.28
CA PRO A 184 -16.78 -19.86 13.96
C PRO A 184 -17.15 -20.14 12.49
N HIS A 185 -16.16 -20.19 11.58
CA HIS A 185 -16.43 -20.30 10.14
C HIS A 185 -15.57 -21.35 9.46
N ASP A 186 -16.22 -22.17 8.63
CA ASP A 186 -15.54 -23.05 7.68
C ASP A 186 -14.93 -22.26 6.52
N ILE A 187 -13.80 -22.74 6.03
CA ILE A 187 -13.11 -22.21 4.84
C ILE A 187 -13.22 -23.24 3.73
N ASP A 188 -14.06 -22.97 2.75
CA ASP A 188 -14.30 -23.85 1.58
C ASP A 188 -13.81 -23.24 0.25
N THR A 189 -13.30 -22.01 0.27
CA THR A 189 -12.80 -21.30 -0.92
C THR A 189 -11.75 -20.26 -0.58
N LEU A 190 -10.82 -19.99 -1.50
CA LEU A 190 -9.93 -18.81 -1.47
C LEU A 190 -10.42 -17.68 -2.40
N GLY A 191 -11.59 -17.84 -3.02
CA GLY A 191 -12.22 -16.83 -3.86
C GLY A 191 -12.60 -17.35 -5.25
N GLU A 192 -12.58 -16.46 -6.24
CA GLU A 192 -12.95 -16.78 -7.62
C GLU A 192 -12.32 -15.81 -8.62
N ILE A 193 -12.26 -16.22 -9.89
CA ILE A 193 -11.82 -15.39 -11.01
C ILE A 193 -12.91 -15.30 -12.07
N LEU A 194 -12.93 -14.20 -12.81
CA LEU A 194 -13.77 -14.01 -13.98
C LEU A 194 -13.12 -13.10 -15.02
N THR A 195 -13.64 -13.12 -16.25
CA THR A 195 -13.28 -12.13 -17.29
C THR A 195 -14.44 -11.19 -17.57
N ASP A 196 -14.12 -9.91 -17.76
CA ASP A 196 -15.06 -8.93 -18.30
C ASP A 196 -15.19 -9.05 -19.83
N ASP A 197 -16.05 -8.23 -20.45
CA ASP A 197 -16.31 -8.27 -21.90
C ASP A 197 -15.14 -7.77 -22.75
N ALA A 198 -14.18 -7.07 -22.15
CA ALA A 198 -12.96 -6.63 -22.82
C ALA A 198 -11.82 -7.66 -22.73
N GLY A 199 -12.06 -8.82 -22.11
CA GLY A 199 -11.04 -9.86 -21.91
C GLY A 199 -10.07 -9.57 -20.78
N ARG A 200 -10.37 -8.61 -19.90
CA ARG A 200 -9.58 -8.32 -18.69
C ARG A 200 -9.98 -9.31 -17.60
N LEU A 201 -9.00 -9.69 -16.78
CA LEU A 201 -9.19 -10.59 -15.66
C LEU A 201 -9.61 -9.81 -14.40
N LEU A 202 -10.51 -10.38 -13.63
CA LEU A 202 -10.87 -9.96 -12.29
C LEU A 202 -10.62 -11.11 -11.32
N VAL A 203 -9.87 -10.85 -10.25
CA VAL A 203 -9.62 -11.81 -9.17
C VAL A 203 -10.29 -11.32 -7.90
N LEU A 204 -11.19 -12.12 -7.34
CA LEU A 204 -11.82 -11.88 -6.05
C LEU A 204 -11.22 -12.83 -5.01
N GLY A 205 -10.89 -12.29 -3.83
CA GLY A 205 -10.46 -13.11 -2.69
C GLY A 205 -11.62 -13.86 -2.02
N GLY A 206 -11.30 -14.46 -0.87
CA GLY A 206 -12.25 -15.14 0.00
C GLY A 206 -13.33 -14.22 0.62
N HIS A 207 -14.09 -14.79 1.53
CA HIS A 207 -15.24 -14.16 2.18
C HIS A 207 -14.92 -13.53 3.55
N GLY A 208 -13.66 -13.56 3.99
CA GLY A 208 -13.24 -13.09 5.31
C GLY A 208 -13.55 -14.10 6.40
N HIS A 209 -13.59 -15.39 6.05
CA HIS A 209 -13.78 -16.48 6.99
C HIS A 209 -12.45 -16.85 7.66
N SER A 210 -12.50 -16.99 8.97
CA SER A 210 -11.44 -17.56 9.78
C SER A 210 -12.04 -18.54 10.77
N GLY A 211 -11.32 -19.62 11.06
CA GLY A 211 -11.81 -20.68 11.93
C GLY A 211 -10.72 -21.51 12.56
N CYS A 212 -11.02 -22.04 13.75
CA CYS A 212 -10.17 -22.90 14.54
C CYS A 212 -10.65 -24.36 14.44
N GLU A 213 -9.72 -25.30 14.27
CA GLU A 213 -10.01 -26.74 14.30
C GLU A 213 -10.00 -27.35 15.70
N LYS A 214 -9.46 -26.63 16.69
CA LYS A 214 -9.43 -27.09 18.09
C LYS A 214 -10.83 -27.03 18.68
N THR A 215 -11.14 -28.02 19.51
CA THR A 215 -12.43 -28.15 20.20
C THR A 215 -12.21 -28.48 21.67
N GLY A 216 -13.16 -28.11 22.53
CA GLY A 216 -13.10 -28.36 23.96
C GLY A 216 -13.43 -27.13 24.80
N PRO A 217 -13.39 -27.25 26.13
CA PRO A 217 -13.66 -26.13 27.03
C PRO A 217 -12.70 -24.96 26.75
N GLY A 218 -13.24 -23.79 26.42
CA GLY A 218 -12.47 -22.59 26.10
C GLY A 218 -12.16 -22.38 24.62
N GLU A 219 -12.43 -23.36 23.74
CA GLU A 219 -12.25 -23.20 22.29
C GLU A 219 -13.55 -22.73 21.59
N PRO A 220 -13.46 -21.98 20.48
CA PRO A 220 -12.23 -21.42 19.93
C PRO A 220 -11.72 -20.25 20.77
N HIS A 221 -10.40 -20.13 20.94
CA HIS A 221 -9.76 -18.96 21.54
C HIS A 221 -8.62 -18.40 20.68
N ILE A 222 -8.33 -17.13 20.88
CA ILE A 222 -7.14 -16.43 20.36
C ILE A 222 -6.29 -16.07 21.57
N SER A 223 -4.98 -16.28 21.47
CA SER A 223 -4.03 -16.05 22.57
C SER A 223 -2.94 -15.04 22.22
N ASP A 224 -2.70 -14.81 20.93
CA ASP A 224 -1.70 -13.90 20.40
C ASP A 224 -2.22 -13.19 19.15
N TYR A 225 -1.77 -11.97 18.89
CA TYR A 225 -2.20 -11.19 17.72
C TYR A 225 -1.82 -11.83 16.38
N ALA A 226 -0.74 -12.62 16.32
CA ALA A 226 -0.19 -13.15 15.08
C ALA A 226 -0.15 -14.68 15.00
N ASN A 227 0.07 -15.39 16.12
CA ASN A 227 0.43 -16.81 16.13
C ASN A 227 -0.57 -17.63 16.94
N ASN A 228 -1.61 -18.15 16.27
CA ASN A 228 -2.64 -18.96 16.92
C ASN A 228 -2.71 -20.37 16.31
N ASP A 229 -2.21 -21.35 17.03
CA ASP A 229 -2.24 -22.76 16.60
C ASP A 229 -3.68 -23.29 16.49
N GLY A 230 -3.95 -24.01 15.42
CA GLY A 230 -5.26 -24.57 15.05
C GLY A 230 -6.11 -23.63 14.19
N TRP A 231 -5.67 -22.39 13.97
CA TRP A 231 -6.40 -21.39 13.18
C TRP A 231 -6.00 -21.36 11.72
N TYR A 232 -6.98 -21.02 10.90
CA TYR A 232 -6.87 -20.78 9.46
C TYR A 232 -7.67 -19.52 9.09
N ASP A 233 -7.31 -18.89 7.98
CA ASP A 233 -8.10 -17.82 7.35
C ASP A 233 -8.12 -17.96 5.82
N ASP A 234 -9.00 -17.22 5.15
CA ASP A 234 -9.19 -17.27 3.70
C ASP A 234 -8.50 -16.12 2.93
N THR A 235 -7.49 -15.49 3.55
CA THR A 235 -6.52 -14.67 2.77
C THR A 235 -5.71 -15.58 1.85
N SER A 236 -5.14 -15.01 0.79
CA SER A 236 -4.30 -15.78 -0.13
C SER A 236 -3.46 -14.89 -1.03
N ASP A 237 -2.49 -15.48 -1.69
CA ASP A 237 -1.75 -14.83 -2.77
C ASP A 237 -1.24 -15.84 -3.79
N GLY A 238 -0.85 -15.36 -4.97
CA GLY A 238 -0.16 -16.18 -5.96
C GLY A 238 -0.06 -15.60 -7.37
N PRO A 239 0.54 -16.34 -8.31
CA PRO A 239 0.82 -15.87 -9.66
C PRO A 239 -0.43 -15.76 -10.54
N VAL A 240 -0.37 -14.81 -11.48
CA VAL A 240 -1.36 -14.54 -12.53
C VAL A 240 -0.66 -14.63 -13.89
N MET A 241 -1.11 -15.57 -14.73
CA MET A 241 -0.57 -15.86 -16.05
C MET A 241 -1.59 -15.51 -17.14
N ALA A 242 -1.09 -15.23 -18.35
CA ALA A 242 -1.91 -14.97 -19.53
C ALA A 242 -1.33 -15.65 -20.77
N ARG A 243 -2.24 -16.16 -21.60
CA ARG A 243 -1.97 -16.67 -22.95
C ARG A 243 -2.85 -15.92 -23.94
N LEU A 244 -2.19 -15.27 -24.89
CA LEU A 244 -2.85 -14.59 -26.00
C LEU A 244 -3.32 -15.64 -27.01
N ILE A 245 -4.59 -15.57 -27.39
CA ILE A 245 -5.19 -16.40 -28.42
C ILE A 245 -5.42 -15.52 -29.64
N MET A 246 -4.80 -15.86 -30.76
CA MET A 246 -4.92 -15.09 -31.99
C MET A 246 -5.35 -15.93 -33.17
N TYR A 247 -6.01 -15.31 -34.15
CA TYR A 247 -6.23 -15.91 -35.46
C TYR A 247 -5.16 -15.43 -36.43
N SER A 248 -4.40 -16.38 -37.00
CA SER A 248 -3.38 -16.08 -38.00
C SER A 248 -3.94 -16.34 -39.40
N GLU A 249 -4.19 -15.26 -40.15
CA GLU A 249 -4.69 -15.35 -41.53
C GLU A 249 -3.69 -16.07 -42.46
N GLN A 250 -2.38 -15.89 -42.23
CA GLN A 250 -1.33 -16.51 -43.03
C GLN A 250 -1.40 -18.04 -43.03
N VAL A 251 -1.76 -18.63 -41.88
CA VAL A 251 -1.87 -20.09 -41.73
C VAL A 251 -3.32 -20.58 -41.65
N GLY A 252 -4.30 -19.66 -41.65
CA GLY A 252 -5.73 -19.94 -41.55
C GLY A 252 -6.17 -20.61 -40.25
N GLN A 253 -5.42 -20.43 -39.15
CA GLN A 253 -5.60 -21.18 -37.89
C GLN A 253 -5.36 -20.32 -36.65
N THR A 254 -5.93 -20.75 -35.53
CA THR A 254 -5.66 -20.20 -34.20
C THR A 254 -4.22 -20.50 -33.78
N ARG A 255 -3.56 -19.50 -33.19
CA ARG A 255 -2.20 -19.57 -32.64
C ARG A 255 -2.17 -18.96 -31.24
N TYR A 256 -1.16 -19.36 -30.47
CA TYR A 256 -1.00 -18.95 -29.08
C TYR A 256 0.35 -18.26 -28.86
N ILE A 257 0.36 -17.28 -27.96
CA ILE A 257 1.56 -16.62 -27.42
C ILE A 257 1.41 -16.57 -25.91
N ASP A 258 2.38 -17.12 -25.17
CA ASP A 258 2.42 -16.99 -23.71
C ASP A 258 3.01 -15.63 -23.35
N VAL A 259 2.38 -14.92 -22.41
CA VAL A 259 2.96 -13.70 -21.84
C VAL A 259 4.17 -14.11 -20.98
N GLU A 260 5.33 -13.52 -21.27
CA GLU A 260 6.64 -14.07 -20.86
C GLU A 260 6.80 -14.27 -19.35
N TYR A 261 6.31 -13.34 -18.53
CA TYR A 261 6.37 -13.42 -17.07
C TYR A 261 5.03 -13.07 -16.41
N PRO A 262 4.66 -13.77 -15.30
CA PRO A 262 3.39 -13.57 -14.61
C PRO A 262 3.32 -12.24 -13.86
N ALA A 263 2.10 -11.81 -13.53
CA ALA A 263 1.85 -10.88 -12.43
C ALA A 263 1.62 -11.67 -11.13
N TRP A 264 1.32 -10.96 -10.04
CA TRP A 264 0.94 -11.55 -8.77
C TRP A 264 -0.35 -10.92 -8.25
N VAL A 265 -1.13 -11.67 -7.49
CA VAL A 265 -2.31 -11.15 -6.79
C VAL A 265 -2.20 -11.41 -5.30
N VAL A 266 -2.64 -10.47 -4.48
CA VAL A 266 -2.79 -10.61 -3.03
C VAL A 266 -4.24 -10.33 -2.65
N ALA A 267 -4.83 -11.24 -1.89
CA ALA A 267 -6.16 -11.11 -1.29
C ALA A 267 -6.00 -10.81 0.21
N GLY A 268 -6.01 -9.52 0.55
CA GLY A 268 -5.91 -9.01 1.92
C GLY A 268 -7.26 -8.60 2.50
N TYR A 269 -7.28 -8.16 3.75
CA TYR A 269 -8.50 -7.70 4.41
C TYR A 269 -9.06 -6.38 3.82
N PRO A 270 -10.29 -5.96 4.16
CA PRO A 270 -10.91 -4.75 3.60
C PRO A 270 -10.14 -3.45 3.90
N ARG A 271 -10.18 -2.50 2.96
CA ARG A 271 -9.68 -1.13 3.16
C ARG A 271 -10.81 -0.26 3.69
N PHE A 272 -10.91 -0.14 5.01
CA PHE A 272 -11.97 0.66 5.65
C PHE A 272 -11.81 2.16 5.45
N VAL A 273 -10.61 2.65 5.10
CA VAL A 273 -10.34 4.06 4.78
C VAL A 273 -9.70 4.18 3.40
N PRO A 274 -10.47 4.07 2.30
CA PRO A 274 -9.91 4.04 0.94
C PRO A 274 -9.33 5.39 0.48
N GLN A 275 -9.70 6.50 1.11
CA GLN A 275 -9.36 7.85 0.64
C GLN A 275 -8.26 8.57 1.44
N ILE A 276 -7.60 7.87 2.37
CA ILE A 276 -6.44 8.35 3.12
C ILE A 276 -5.33 7.31 2.96
N LEU A 277 -4.13 7.74 2.55
CA LEU A 277 -2.97 6.85 2.38
C LEU A 277 -2.22 6.63 3.68
N ASP A 278 -1.53 5.50 3.78
CA ASP A 278 -0.58 5.25 4.85
C ASP A 278 0.65 6.16 4.73
N MET A 279 1.34 6.36 5.86
CA MET A 279 2.54 7.21 5.90
C MET A 279 3.60 6.72 4.90
N ILE A 280 3.74 5.41 4.81
CA ILE A 280 4.55 4.70 3.83
C ILE A 280 3.63 3.70 3.15
N THR A 281 3.52 3.79 1.83
CA THR A 281 2.73 2.87 1.00
C THR A 281 3.63 1.80 0.40
N ALA A 282 3.05 0.70 -0.11
CA ALA A 282 3.85 -0.30 -0.83
C ALA A 282 4.52 0.31 -2.08
N ASP A 283 3.91 1.29 -2.76
CA ASP A 283 4.57 2.05 -3.83
C ASP A 283 5.83 2.75 -3.32
N ASP A 284 5.77 3.42 -2.17
CA ASP A 284 6.93 4.14 -1.60
C ASP A 284 8.10 3.19 -1.32
N VAL A 285 7.80 1.98 -0.81
CA VAL A 285 8.81 0.92 -0.57
C VAL A 285 9.40 0.42 -1.87
N LEU A 286 8.55 0.06 -2.85
CA LEU A 286 8.99 -0.52 -4.12
C LEU A 286 9.76 0.50 -4.96
N TYR A 287 9.34 1.77 -4.95
CA TYR A 287 10.02 2.84 -5.65
C TYR A 287 11.42 3.05 -5.07
N ASP A 288 11.54 3.19 -3.75
CA ASP A 288 12.83 3.30 -3.06
C ASP A 288 13.74 2.08 -3.33
N LEU A 289 13.19 0.86 -3.24
CA LEU A 289 13.90 -0.38 -3.56
C LEU A 289 14.37 -0.40 -5.02
N SER A 290 13.52 0.03 -5.97
CA SER A 290 13.84 0.06 -7.40
C SER A 290 15.05 0.95 -7.71
N LEU A 291 15.12 2.10 -7.04
CA LEU A 291 16.23 3.04 -7.19
C LEU A 291 17.51 2.46 -6.60
N ARG A 292 17.44 1.94 -5.36
CA ARG A 292 18.63 1.53 -4.61
C ARG A 292 19.17 0.16 -4.99
N GLN A 293 18.30 -0.76 -5.43
CA GLN A 293 18.67 -2.16 -5.69
C GLN A 293 18.65 -2.53 -7.17
N PHE A 294 17.92 -1.81 -8.02
CA PHE A 294 17.73 -2.17 -9.42
C PHE A 294 18.24 -1.12 -10.42
N ALA A 295 18.91 -0.07 -9.94
CA ALA A 295 19.40 1.04 -10.77
C ALA A 295 18.30 1.64 -11.67
N ALA A 296 17.05 1.66 -11.20
CA ALA A 296 15.89 2.03 -12.02
C ALA A 296 15.96 3.47 -12.55
N ASP A 297 16.62 4.38 -11.82
CA ASP A 297 16.96 5.71 -12.31
C ASP A 297 18.30 6.18 -11.73
N THR A 298 19.38 5.98 -12.49
CA THR A 298 20.74 6.38 -12.10
C THR A 298 20.98 7.89 -12.12
N ARG A 299 20.05 8.67 -12.69
CA ARG A 299 20.04 10.14 -12.55
C ARG A 299 19.68 10.58 -11.15
N LEU A 300 18.94 9.74 -10.41
CA LEU A 300 18.43 10.02 -9.09
C LEU A 300 19.28 9.35 -8.00
N TYR A 301 19.61 8.08 -8.17
CA TYR A 301 20.47 7.31 -7.26
C TYR A 301 21.49 6.52 -8.07
N GLY A 302 22.78 6.84 -7.92
CA GLY A 302 23.81 6.33 -8.81
C GLY A 302 25.21 6.57 -8.28
N ARG A 303 26.22 6.30 -9.11
CA ARG A 303 27.61 6.50 -8.75
C ARG A 303 27.89 7.98 -8.48
N ILE A 304 28.74 8.22 -7.49
CA ILE A 304 29.27 9.58 -7.28
C ILE A 304 29.93 10.09 -8.58
N ASP A 305 29.68 11.36 -8.90
CA ASP A 305 30.17 12.06 -10.10
C ASP A 305 29.62 11.58 -11.46
N SER A 306 28.66 10.65 -11.50
CA SER A 306 28.04 10.20 -12.76
C SER A 306 26.74 10.92 -13.13
N PHE A 307 26.21 11.83 -12.30
CA PHE A 307 24.86 12.38 -12.54
C PHE A 307 24.73 13.27 -13.78
N ALA A 308 25.84 13.83 -14.28
CA ALA A 308 25.85 14.59 -15.53
C ALA A 308 25.79 13.70 -16.78
N ASP A 309 26.26 12.45 -16.65
CA ASP A 309 26.24 11.42 -17.69
C ASP A 309 25.85 10.07 -17.03
N PRO A 310 24.56 9.89 -16.71
CA PRO A 310 24.08 8.79 -15.89
C PRO A 310 24.29 7.44 -16.59
N GLU A 311 24.89 6.49 -15.87
CA GLU A 311 25.12 5.14 -16.39
C GLU A 311 23.79 4.43 -16.64
N THR A 312 23.60 3.85 -17.83
CA THR A 312 22.43 2.98 -18.09
C THR A 312 22.82 1.54 -17.80
N ILE A 313 22.18 0.94 -16.79
CA ILE A 313 22.39 -0.48 -16.45
C ILE A 313 21.36 -1.31 -17.21
N PRO A 314 21.75 -2.22 -18.12
CA PRO A 314 20.79 -3.01 -18.87
C PRO A 314 19.93 -3.86 -17.94
N PRO A 315 18.60 -3.86 -18.13
CA PRO A 315 17.72 -4.76 -17.38
C PRO A 315 18.13 -6.22 -17.64
N HIS A 316 18.07 -7.05 -16.60
CA HIS A 316 18.46 -8.47 -16.61
C HIS A 316 19.96 -8.78 -16.80
N ASN A 317 20.83 -7.78 -16.88
CA ASN A 317 22.27 -8.00 -16.79
C ASN A 317 22.72 -8.04 -15.31
N ALA A 318 22.60 -9.21 -14.69
CA ALA A 318 22.92 -9.41 -13.28
C ALA A 318 24.38 -9.03 -12.93
N GLN A 319 25.33 -9.23 -13.85
CA GLN A 319 26.73 -8.87 -13.63
C GLN A 319 26.92 -7.35 -13.61
N ALA A 320 26.33 -6.64 -14.57
CA ALA A 320 26.40 -5.17 -14.60
C ALA A 320 25.70 -4.56 -13.39
N LEU A 321 24.54 -5.09 -12.99
CA LEU A 321 23.84 -4.64 -11.80
C LEU A 321 24.67 -4.88 -10.53
N ALA A 322 25.28 -6.06 -10.37
CA ALA A 322 26.14 -6.36 -9.22
C ALA A 322 27.38 -5.45 -9.17
N GLN A 323 27.98 -5.13 -10.32
CA GLN A 323 29.10 -4.17 -10.40
C GLN A 323 28.66 -2.76 -9.99
N TRP A 324 27.48 -2.31 -10.41
CA TRP A 324 26.91 -1.04 -10.00
C TRP A 324 26.59 -1.01 -8.50
N GLN A 325 25.98 -2.07 -7.95
CA GLN A 325 25.68 -2.22 -6.52
C GLN A 325 26.94 -2.19 -5.65
N ALA A 326 28.06 -2.74 -6.14
CA ALA A 326 29.35 -2.74 -5.43
C ALA A 326 30.08 -1.37 -5.47
N SER A 327 29.58 -0.40 -6.22
CA SER A 327 30.19 0.92 -6.36
C SER A 327 29.79 1.89 -5.23
N ARG A 328 30.38 3.10 -5.22
CA ARG A 328 29.99 4.15 -4.27
C ARG A 328 28.74 4.87 -4.76
N LEU A 329 27.59 4.37 -4.33
CA LEU A 329 26.28 4.91 -4.70
C LEU A 329 25.84 6.03 -3.75
N THR A 330 25.17 7.05 -4.30
CA THR A 330 24.60 8.16 -3.54
C THR A 330 23.38 8.75 -4.25
N TRP A 331 22.60 9.53 -3.51
CA TRP A 331 21.52 10.32 -4.08
C TRP A 331 22.08 11.54 -4.82
N ASN A 332 21.49 11.89 -5.96
CA ASN A 332 21.90 13.05 -6.73
C ASN A 332 21.64 14.36 -5.96
N PRO A 333 22.69 15.07 -5.49
CA PRO A 333 22.51 16.26 -4.66
C PRO A 333 21.90 17.45 -5.42
N THR A 334 21.93 17.43 -6.76
CA THR A 334 21.39 18.50 -7.61
C THR A 334 19.99 18.18 -8.17
N PHE A 335 19.43 17.01 -7.86
CA PHE A 335 18.08 16.65 -8.30
C PHE A 335 17.05 17.57 -7.64
N LYS A 336 16.07 18.03 -8.43
CA LYS A 336 15.01 18.92 -7.98
C LYS A 336 13.65 18.22 -8.06
N PRO A 337 13.15 17.62 -6.97
CA PRO A 337 11.79 17.11 -6.91
C PRO A 337 10.76 18.22 -7.17
N GLY A 338 9.59 17.84 -7.68
CA GLY A 338 8.42 18.71 -7.76
C GLY A 338 7.76 18.85 -6.38
N PHE A 339 7.38 20.08 -6.00
CA PHE A 339 6.72 20.31 -4.72
C PHE A 339 5.39 19.59 -4.64
N TYR A 340 4.51 19.75 -5.63
CA TYR A 340 3.15 19.23 -5.56
C TYR A 340 3.06 17.74 -5.88
N CYS A 341 3.93 17.23 -6.76
CA CYS A 341 3.91 15.84 -7.17
C CYS A 341 4.74 14.91 -6.26
N ASP A 342 5.88 15.37 -5.73
CA ASP A 342 6.81 14.49 -4.99
C ASP A 342 6.83 14.78 -3.48
N ILE A 343 6.76 16.05 -3.07
CA ILE A 343 6.97 16.47 -1.68
C ILE A 343 5.66 16.55 -0.89
N TRP A 344 4.68 17.28 -1.45
CA TRP A 344 3.43 17.60 -0.78
C TRP A 344 2.59 16.37 -0.45
N PRO A 345 2.48 15.32 -1.29
CA PRO A 345 1.77 14.10 -0.93
C PRO A 345 2.34 13.39 0.30
N ILE A 346 3.64 13.55 0.60
CA ILE A 346 4.25 12.97 1.81
C ILE A 346 3.89 13.82 3.03
N LEU A 347 4.07 15.14 2.92
CA LEU A 347 3.83 16.06 4.03
C LEU A 347 2.33 16.17 4.39
N PHE A 348 1.42 15.88 3.46
CA PHE A 348 -0.03 15.95 3.64
C PHE A 348 -0.60 14.79 4.47
N ARG A 349 -0.03 13.57 4.38
CA ARG A 349 -0.56 12.37 5.06
C ARG A 349 -0.73 12.51 6.59
N PRO A 350 0.24 13.05 7.35
CA PRO A 350 0.06 13.25 8.80
C PRO A 350 -1.16 14.09 9.17
N ASN A 351 -1.47 15.11 8.36
CA ASN A 351 -2.64 15.98 8.58
C ASN A 351 -3.95 15.19 8.40
N GLU A 352 -3.99 14.22 7.48
CA GLU A 352 -5.18 13.38 7.29
C GLU A 352 -5.42 12.43 8.48
N PHE A 353 -4.38 12.05 9.23
CA PHE A 353 -4.52 11.14 10.37
C PHE A 353 -5.25 11.76 11.56
N LEU A 354 -5.38 13.10 11.61
CA LEU A 354 -6.21 13.80 12.58
C LEU A 354 -7.69 13.41 12.48
N TYR A 355 -8.14 12.94 11.31
CA TYR A 355 -9.51 12.46 11.10
C TYR A 355 -9.71 11.00 11.53
N LEU A 356 -8.67 10.35 12.06
CA LEU A 356 -8.67 8.93 12.41
C LEU A 356 -8.27 8.67 13.88
N SER A 357 -7.79 9.70 14.59
CA SER A 357 -7.23 9.59 15.94
C SER A 357 -7.00 10.96 16.62
N ASP A 358 -7.25 11.02 17.93
CA ASP A 358 -6.87 12.16 18.78
C ASP A 358 -5.43 12.06 19.34
N ILE A 359 -4.84 10.86 19.36
CA ILE A 359 -3.57 10.59 20.05
C ILE A 359 -2.40 11.29 19.35
N LEU A 360 -2.48 11.46 18.03
CA LEU A 360 -1.44 12.14 17.24
C LEU A 360 -1.58 13.66 17.21
N ALA A 361 -2.64 14.24 17.81
CA ALA A 361 -2.94 15.66 17.65
C ALA A 361 -1.76 16.56 18.05
N GLN A 362 -1.11 16.28 19.19
CA GLN A 362 0.04 17.06 19.65
C GLN A 362 1.28 16.89 18.74
N SER A 363 1.58 15.68 18.30
CA SER A 363 2.73 15.41 17.42
C SER A 363 2.51 15.93 15.99
N ASN A 364 1.25 16.01 15.56
CA ASN A 364 0.85 16.50 14.24
C ASN A 364 0.66 18.02 14.21
N PHE A 365 0.77 18.73 15.34
CA PHE A 365 0.63 20.19 15.39
C PHE A 365 1.50 20.95 14.37
N PRO A 366 2.74 20.54 14.05
CA PRO A 366 3.52 21.15 12.95
C PRO A 366 2.89 21.01 11.56
N HIS A 367 1.96 20.07 11.37
CA HIS A 367 1.23 19.79 10.14
C HIS A 367 -0.20 20.38 10.13
N ASP A 368 -0.59 21.08 11.19
CA ASP A 368 -1.88 21.74 11.28
C ASP A 368 -1.93 22.97 10.33
N PRO A 369 -2.90 23.07 9.41
CA PRO A 369 -3.07 24.24 8.55
C PRO A 369 -3.82 25.40 9.23
N GLU A 370 -4.31 25.24 10.46
CA GLU A 370 -5.12 26.24 11.18
C GLU A 370 -4.29 27.31 11.93
N GLN A 371 -4.99 28.13 12.73
CA GLN A 371 -4.53 29.35 13.40
C GLN A 371 -3.30 29.18 14.33
N ARG A 372 -2.65 28.02 14.40
CA ARG A 372 -1.37 27.88 15.09
C ARG A 372 -0.28 27.09 14.35
N GLY A 373 -0.53 26.61 13.14
CA GLY A 373 0.46 25.82 12.42
C GLY A 373 1.22 26.61 11.35
N THR A 374 2.35 26.03 10.91
CA THR A 374 3.24 26.60 9.89
C THR A 374 3.06 25.93 8.52
N PHE A 375 1.97 25.17 8.37
CA PHE A 375 1.79 24.18 7.32
C PHE A 375 0.91 24.67 6.17
N ASP A 376 1.31 25.78 5.52
CA ASP A 376 0.65 26.30 4.31
C ASP A 376 1.43 25.85 3.04
N PRO A 377 0.85 24.99 2.17
CA PRO A 377 1.51 24.55 0.95
C PRO A 377 1.87 25.70 0.00
N ARG A 378 1.21 26.86 0.07
CA ARG A 378 1.51 28.02 -0.78
C ARG A 378 2.75 28.78 -0.34
N LEU A 379 3.16 28.63 0.92
CA LEU A 379 4.40 29.18 1.44
C LEU A 379 5.53 28.16 1.29
N LEU A 380 5.24 26.90 1.62
CA LEU A 380 6.20 25.80 1.56
C LEU A 380 6.61 25.41 0.12
N SER A 381 5.79 25.78 -0.88
CA SER A 381 6.08 25.57 -2.31
C SER A 381 6.96 26.66 -2.93
N GLN A 382 7.32 27.73 -2.22
CA GLN A 382 8.12 28.80 -2.82
C GLN A 382 9.62 28.45 -2.78
N PRO A 383 10.27 28.24 -3.95
CA PRO A 383 11.69 27.96 -4.00
C PRO A 383 12.51 29.25 -3.73
N PRO A 384 13.82 29.12 -3.44
CA PRO A 384 14.72 30.26 -3.34
C PRO A 384 14.70 31.12 -4.62
N ARG A 385 14.68 32.44 -4.46
CA ARG A 385 14.80 33.41 -5.56
C ARG A 385 16.24 33.93 -5.64
N TYR A 386 16.74 34.05 -6.86
CA TYR A 386 18.13 34.44 -7.14
C TYR A 386 18.16 35.77 -7.88
N PHE A 387 18.98 36.70 -7.44
CA PHE A 387 19.11 38.04 -8.02
C PHE A 387 20.57 38.35 -8.37
N HIS A 388 20.79 38.90 -9.57
CA HIS A 388 22.11 39.40 -9.97
C HIS A 388 22.46 40.70 -9.24
N GLU A 389 21.49 41.59 -9.10
CA GLU A 389 21.69 42.91 -8.49
C GLU A 389 21.21 42.96 -7.04
N ARG A 390 21.98 43.62 -6.18
CA ARG A 390 21.63 43.76 -4.76
C ARG A 390 20.35 44.57 -4.55
N ALA A 391 20.10 45.56 -5.40
CA ALA A 391 18.92 46.41 -5.33
C ALA A 391 17.62 45.61 -5.51
N ASP A 392 17.60 44.66 -6.46
CA ASP A 392 16.44 43.80 -6.71
C ASP A 392 16.20 42.82 -5.55
N TYR A 393 17.28 42.29 -4.96
CA TYR A 393 17.21 41.51 -3.73
C TYR A 393 16.61 42.32 -2.58
N ASP A 394 17.11 43.53 -2.32
CA ASP A 394 16.63 44.38 -1.24
C ASP A 394 15.16 44.78 -1.46
N ALA A 395 14.73 45.01 -2.72
CA ALA A 395 13.35 45.26 -3.08
C ALA A 395 12.44 44.04 -2.79
N ALA A 396 12.87 42.83 -3.15
CA ALA A 396 12.14 41.60 -2.87
C ALA A 396 12.00 41.34 -1.35
N VAL A 397 13.06 41.61 -0.58
CA VAL A 397 13.03 41.54 0.89
C VAL A 397 12.05 42.55 1.47
N ALA A 398 12.05 43.80 0.98
CA ALA A 398 11.14 44.84 1.44
C ALA A 398 9.66 44.52 1.16
N ASP A 399 9.36 44.02 -0.03
CA ASP A 399 8.02 43.56 -0.41
C ASP A 399 7.54 42.41 0.50
N SER A 400 8.37 41.39 0.72
CA SER A 400 8.03 40.30 1.66
C SER A 400 7.72 40.81 3.07
N LEU A 401 8.58 41.68 3.63
CA LEU A 401 8.38 42.24 4.97
C LEU A 401 7.09 43.07 5.08
N SER A 402 6.72 43.82 4.04
CA SER A 402 5.46 44.59 4.00
C SER A 402 4.22 43.69 3.98
N ARG A 403 4.28 42.51 3.33
CA ARG A 403 3.19 41.52 3.35
C ARG A 403 3.03 40.84 4.70
N HIS A 404 4.13 40.70 5.46
CA HIS A 404 4.13 40.10 6.80
C HIS A 404 3.67 41.05 7.91
N GLN A 405 3.85 42.37 7.79
CA GLN A 405 3.39 43.36 8.79
C GLN A 405 1.86 43.44 8.97
N ASN A 406 1.08 42.90 8.03
CA ASN A 406 -0.39 42.90 8.07
C ASN A 406 -1.02 41.60 8.61
N ARG A 407 -0.24 40.68 9.21
CA ARG A 407 -0.76 39.40 9.75
C ARG A 407 -0.78 39.40 11.29
N ASN A 408 -1.86 38.88 11.87
CA ASN A 408 -2.11 38.87 13.31
C ASN A 408 -1.13 37.94 14.05
N ALA A 409 -0.33 38.48 14.97
CA ALA A 409 0.66 37.77 15.78
C ALA A 409 0.10 36.75 16.79
N SER A 410 -1.20 36.44 16.73
CA SER A 410 -1.88 35.45 17.57
C SER A 410 -1.85 34.03 16.99
N GLN A 411 -1.36 33.89 15.75
CA GLN A 411 -1.18 32.59 15.13
C GLN A 411 0.20 32.05 15.49
N GLY A 412 0.26 30.85 16.05
CA GLY A 412 1.46 30.14 16.49
C GLY A 412 2.49 29.80 15.39
N GLU A 413 2.70 30.70 14.42
CA GLU A 413 4.00 30.93 13.81
C GLU A 413 4.98 31.08 14.98
N ALA A 414 5.51 29.96 15.48
CA ALA A 414 6.63 29.99 16.40
C ALA A 414 7.61 30.99 15.80
N GLN A 415 8.14 31.86 16.66
CA GLN A 415 9.15 32.87 16.39
C GLN A 415 10.40 32.28 15.69
N ALA A 416 10.27 31.71 14.50
CA ALA A 416 11.19 31.98 13.43
C ALA A 416 10.96 33.46 13.15
N GLU A 417 11.51 34.30 14.04
CA GLU A 417 11.79 35.68 13.71
C GLU A 417 12.26 35.64 12.25
N THR A 418 11.52 36.28 11.36
CA THR A 418 12.07 36.78 10.10
C THR A 418 13.12 37.81 10.49
N ARG A 419 14.20 37.37 11.17
CA ARG A 419 15.46 38.07 11.24
C ARG A 419 15.71 38.49 9.81
N LYS A 420 15.94 39.80 9.61
CA LYS A 420 16.29 40.34 8.29
C LYS A 420 17.15 39.29 7.58
N PRO A 421 16.70 38.72 6.46
CA PRO A 421 17.37 37.60 5.85
C PRO A 421 18.82 38.00 5.67
N THR A 422 19.73 37.25 6.32
CA THR A 422 21.15 37.56 6.24
C THR A 422 21.52 37.40 4.77
N PRO A 423 22.00 38.45 4.10
CA PRO A 423 22.27 38.38 2.67
C PRO A 423 23.24 37.24 2.39
N ARG A 424 22.83 36.26 1.59
CA ARG A 424 23.69 35.15 1.15
C ARG A 424 24.02 35.32 -0.32
N LEU A 425 25.32 35.22 -0.62
CA LEU A 425 25.81 35.06 -1.97
C LEU A 425 26.03 33.57 -2.23
N GLN A 426 25.37 33.03 -3.24
CA GLN A 426 25.59 31.67 -3.73
C GLN A 426 25.91 31.77 -5.22
N ASP A 427 27.09 31.28 -5.62
CA ASP A 427 27.58 31.33 -7.00
C ASP A 427 27.50 32.73 -7.65
N GLY A 428 27.71 33.78 -6.84
CA GLY A 428 27.68 35.18 -7.28
C GLY A 428 26.27 35.81 -7.33
N LEU A 429 25.22 35.09 -6.95
CA LEU A 429 23.83 35.57 -6.90
C LEU A 429 23.39 35.84 -5.46
N TRP A 430 22.60 36.90 -5.26
CA TRP A 430 21.91 37.15 -4.00
C TRP A 430 20.71 36.22 -3.88
N VAL A 431 20.67 35.42 -2.81
CA VAL A 431 19.61 34.43 -2.58
C VAL A 431 18.61 34.93 -1.55
N PHE A 432 17.34 35.01 -1.94
CA PHE A 432 16.22 35.29 -1.04
C PHE A 432 15.35 34.06 -0.88
N ASP A 433 15.26 33.57 0.36
CA ASP A 433 14.43 32.42 0.72
C ASP A 433 13.83 32.63 2.11
N PRO A 434 12.65 33.29 2.19
CA PRO A 434 12.02 33.60 3.46
C PRO A 434 11.44 32.37 4.16
N TYR A 435 11.22 31.25 3.45
CA TYR A 435 10.58 30.05 3.98
C TYR A 435 11.55 28.91 4.27
N ALA A 436 12.85 29.05 3.96
CA ALA A 436 13.89 28.09 4.33
C ALA A 436 13.85 27.65 5.82
N PRO A 437 13.74 28.56 6.81
CA PRO A 437 13.67 28.16 8.22
C PRO A 437 12.49 27.23 8.52
N MET A 438 11.35 27.44 7.87
CA MET A 438 10.13 26.65 8.06
C MET A 438 10.26 25.26 7.46
N ARG A 439 10.80 25.17 6.23
CA ARG A 439 11.06 23.88 5.58
C ARG A 439 12.12 23.09 6.35
N GLN A 440 13.18 23.77 6.81
CA GLN A 440 14.23 23.15 7.62
C GLN A 440 13.69 22.64 8.96
N PHE A 441 12.83 23.39 9.64
CA PHE A 441 12.17 22.96 10.87
C PHE A 441 11.38 21.65 10.67
N LEU A 442 10.50 21.61 9.66
CA LEU A 442 9.69 20.42 9.37
C LEU A 442 10.57 19.21 8.99
N PHE A 443 11.59 19.42 8.17
CA PHE A 443 12.53 18.37 7.82
C PHE A 443 13.34 17.88 9.03
N ASP A 444 13.68 18.78 9.95
CA ASP A 444 14.46 18.48 11.15
C ASP A 444 13.69 17.64 12.17
N LEU A 445 12.36 17.71 12.18
CA LEU A 445 11.51 16.83 12.99
C LEU A 445 11.52 15.39 12.49
N LEU A 446 11.93 15.12 11.25
CA LEU A 446 11.91 13.77 10.69
C LEU A 446 13.03 12.91 11.25
N ARG A 447 12.67 11.69 11.61
CA ARG A 447 13.58 10.63 12.02
C ARG A 447 14.55 10.25 10.90
N ARG A 448 15.84 10.21 11.21
CA ARG A 448 16.93 9.80 10.32
C ARG A 448 17.24 8.31 10.47
N GLY A 449 18.02 7.77 9.54
CA GLY A 449 18.56 6.41 9.68
C GLY A 449 19.43 6.31 10.94
N GLY A 450 19.19 5.28 11.74
CA GLY A 450 19.82 5.08 13.05
C GLY A 450 19.05 5.68 14.22
N GLU A 451 17.98 6.45 13.97
CA GLU A 451 17.14 7.07 15.02
C GLU A 451 15.82 6.29 15.26
N GLU A 452 15.66 5.08 14.70
CA GLU A 452 14.48 4.19 14.83
C GLU A 452 14.15 3.84 16.29
N ASN A 453 15.14 3.89 17.17
CA ASN A 453 15.00 3.60 18.60
C ASN A 453 15.15 4.83 19.50
N ASP A 454 15.33 6.01 18.90
CA ASP A 454 15.52 7.25 19.63
C ASP A 454 14.18 7.96 19.87
N PHE A 455 13.86 8.16 21.15
CA PHE A 455 12.85 9.13 21.55
C PHE A 455 13.53 10.45 21.95
N LYS A 456 13.27 11.53 21.20
CA LYS A 456 13.89 12.84 21.44
C LYS A 456 12.81 13.88 21.72
N ILE A 457 12.82 14.45 22.92
CA ILE A 457 12.10 15.68 23.27
C ILE A 457 13.10 16.64 23.89
N SER A 458 13.03 17.92 23.52
CA SER A 458 13.88 18.95 24.11
C SER A 458 13.06 20.03 24.79
N ASN A 459 13.37 20.35 26.04
CA ASN A 459 12.74 21.47 26.74
C ASN A 459 13.46 22.81 26.48
N LYS A 460 14.50 22.81 25.63
CA LYS A 460 15.21 24.02 25.25
C LYS A 460 14.39 24.79 24.22
N VAL A 461 13.97 26.01 24.58
CA VAL A 461 13.15 26.91 23.74
C VAL A 461 13.76 27.17 22.35
N GLY A 462 15.09 27.08 22.21
CA GLY A 462 15.80 27.19 20.92
C GLY A 462 16.10 25.86 20.21
N SER A 463 15.52 24.75 20.65
CA SER A 463 15.69 23.43 20.03
C SER A 463 14.66 23.20 18.93
N ARG A 464 15.08 22.56 17.85
CA ARG A 464 14.22 22.18 16.71
C ARG A 464 13.11 21.18 17.04
N ILE A 465 13.21 20.52 18.20
CA ILE A 465 12.24 19.53 18.75
C ILE A 465 11.66 20.03 20.09
N HIS A 466 11.47 21.34 20.23
CA HIS A 466 11.00 21.89 21.51
C HIS A 466 9.61 21.33 21.88
N ASN A 467 9.54 20.51 22.93
CA ASN A 467 8.34 19.80 23.39
C ASN A 467 7.62 18.93 22.31
N LEU A 468 8.35 18.51 21.27
CA LEU A 468 7.80 17.66 20.20
C LEU A 468 8.70 16.43 19.99
N PRO A 469 8.12 15.22 19.84
CA PRO A 469 8.87 14.04 19.45
C PRO A 469 9.21 14.06 17.95
N LEU A 470 10.12 13.18 17.53
CA LEU A 470 10.44 12.98 16.12
C LEU A 470 9.27 12.33 15.34
N MET A 471 9.16 12.72 14.08
CA MET A 471 8.12 12.31 13.15
C MET A 471 8.61 11.26 12.13
N PRO A 472 7.72 10.38 11.65
CA PRO A 472 6.34 10.16 12.13
C PRO A 472 6.34 9.57 13.55
N LEU A 473 5.46 10.04 14.42
CA LEU A 473 5.24 9.43 15.73
C LEU A 473 4.27 8.25 15.56
N LEU A 474 4.78 7.16 15.00
CA LEU A 474 4.09 5.89 14.79
C LEU A 474 5.02 4.75 15.17
N CYS A 475 4.46 3.57 15.43
CA CYS A 475 5.21 2.34 15.69
C CYS A 475 6.13 1.99 14.52
N GLY A 476 7.35 1.55 14.84
CA GLY A 476 8.31 0.96 13.91
C GLY A 476 8.07 -0.54 13.74
N ASP A 477 9.04 -1.23 13.13
CA ASP A 477 8.88 -2.65 12.77
C ASP A 477 9.01 -3.62 13.96
N ASN A 478 9.50 -3.16 15.11
CA ASN A 478 9.58 -3.95 16.35
C ASN A 478 9.59 -3.05 17.59
N PRO A 479 8.43 -2.50 17.99
CA PRO A 479 8.26 -1.82 19.27
C PRO A 479 7.89 -2.79 20.41
N LEU A 480 7.63 -4.07 20.10
CA LEU A 480 7.08 -5.05 21.02
C LEU A 480 8.15 -5.81 21.82
N SER A 481 9.38 -5.87 21.30
CA SER A 481 10.47 -6.60 21.95
C SER A 481 11.79 -5.84 21.87
N ASN A 482 12.70 -6.25 22.76
CA ASN A 482 14.07 -5.74 22.84
C ASN A 482 15.05 -6.51 21.94
N LEU A 483 14.59 -7.52 21.19
CA LEU A 483 15.40 -8.33 20.30
C LEU A 483 15.32 -7.76 18.87
N VAL A 484 16.39 -7.12 18.39
CA VAL A 484 16.39 -6.35 17.13
C VAL A 484 15.30 -5.26 17.15
N PRO A 485 15.38 -4.28 18.06
CA PRO A 485 14.32 -3.29 18.25
C PRO A 485 14.26 -2.29 17.07
N SER A 486 13.04 -1.88 16.73
CA SER A 486 12.73 -0.80 15.79
C SER A 486 11.44 -0.14 16.26
N LYS A 487 11.58 0.79 17.21
CA LYS A 487 10.45 1.31 18.00
C LYS A 487 9.55 2.25 17.22
N PHE A 488 10.14 3.11 16.41
CA PHE A 488 9.41 4.18 15.74
C PHE A 488 9.57 4.11 14.22
N LEU A 489 8.49 4.45 13.51
CA LEU A 489 8.48 4.46 12.05
C LEU A 489 9.50 5.45 11.50
N ARG A 490 10.20 5.06 10.44
CA ARG A 490 11.05 5.94 9.65
C ARG A 490 10.60 5.92 8.19
N LEU A 491 10.48 7.09 7.58
CA LEU A 491 10.22 7.23 6.14
C LEU A 491 11.32 6.52 5.31
N THR A 492 10.98 6.15 4.08
CA THR A 492 11.95 5.52 3.17
C THR A 492 13.12 6.45 2.84
N ASP A 493 14.23 5.90 2.37
CA ASP A 493 15.42 6.72 2.05
C ASP A 493 15.11 7.71 0.92
N TYR A 494 14.32 7.31 -0.08
CA TYR A 494 13.82 8.22 -1.11
C TYR A 494 12.97 9.36 -0.55
N GLN A 495 11.97 9.06 0.30
CA GLN A 495 11.12 10.07 0.91
C GLN A 495 11.94 11.08 1.72
N LEU A 496 12.90 10.60 2.53
CA LEU A 496 13.81 11.47 3.27
C LEU A 496 14.71 12.29 2.33
N PHE A 497 15.16 11.71 1.23
CA PHE A 497 15.97 12.41 0.23
C PHE A 497 15.20 13.57 -0.41
N VAL A 498 13.98 13.36 -0.93
CA VAL A 498 13.21 14.45 -1.57
C VAL A 498 12.81 15.53 -0.58
N LEU A 499 12.48 15.16 0.66
CA LEU A 499 12.21 16.12 1.74
C LEU A 499 13.47 16.90 2.14
N LYS A 500 14.66 16.30 2.04
CA LYS A 500 15.93 17.01 2.24
C LYS A 500 16.16 18.05 1.14
N GLN A 501 15.96 17.66 -0.12
CA GLN A 501 16.11 18.57 -1.26
C GLN A 501 15.16 19.78 -1.10
N TRP A 502 13.90 19.52 -0.75
CA TRP A 502 12.92 20.55 -0.42
C TRP A 502 13.37 21.48 0.70
N ALA A 503 13.82 20.93 1.83
CA ALA A 503 14.30 21.71 2.97
C ALA A 503 15.46 22.65 2.57
N LEU A 504 16.38 22.14 1.76
CA LEU A 504 17.52 22.89 1.23
C LEU A 504 17.16 23.89 0.11
N GLY A 505 15.92 23.90 -0.38
CA GLY A 505 15.48 24.77 -1.46
C GLY A 505 15.79 24.24 -2.87
N TYR A 506 16.22 22.99 -3.01
CA TYR A 506 16.46 22.32 -4.29
C TYR A 506 15.19 21.61 -4.78
N PHE A 507 14.16 22.36 -5.16
CA PHE A 507 12.92 21.80 -5.67
C PHE A 507 12.27 22.73 -6.69
N SER A 508 11.26 22.23 -7.39
CA SER A 508 10.50 22.97 -8.41
C SER A 508 9.08 23.22 -7.92
N ASN A 509 8.56 24.42 -8.18
CA ASN A 509 7.14 24.72 -8.05
C ASN A 509 6.46 24.52 -9.41
N GLU A 510 5.75 23.42 -9.56
CA GLU A 510 5.14 23.01 -10.83
C GLU A 510 4.03 23.97 -11.29
N ILE A 511 3.38 24.70 -10.37
CA ILE A 511 2.39 25.73 -10.71
C ILE A 511 3.09 26.94 -11.32
N GLU A 512 4.17 27.43 -10.69
CA GLU A 512 4.94 28.57 -11.21
C GLU A 512 5.63 28.25 -12.55
N GLN A 513 6.01 26.98 -12.76
CA GLN A 513 6.60 26.50 -14.01
C GLN A 513 5.57 26.22 -15.11
N GLY A 514 4.26 26.30 -14.80
CA GLY A 514 3.18 26.02 -15.76
C GLY A 514 2.97 24.53 -16.05
N CYS A 515 3.56 23.63 -15.26
CA CYS A 515 3.33 22.19 -15.33
C CYS A 515 2.00 21.77 -14.67
N LEU A 516 1.54 22.53 -13.68
CA LEU A 516 0.23 22.39 -13.04
C LEU A 516 -0.60 23.67 -13.20
N PRO A 517 -1.94 23.58 -13.22
CA PRO A 517 -2.77 24.75 -13.40
C PRO A 517 -2.77 25.66 -12.15
N PRO A 518 -2.99 26.98 -12.28
CA PRO A 518 -3.01 27.92 -11.14
C PRO A 518 -4.03 27.59 -10.04
N ASN A 519 -5.09 26.86 -10.38
CA ASN A 519 -6.14 26.40 -9.48
C ASN A 519 -5.97 24.93 -9.05
N TYR A 520 -4.75 24.39 -9.09
CA TYR A 520 -4.46 23.02 -8.64
C TYR A 520 -5.00 22.76 -7.21
N PRO A 521 -5.73 21.65 -6.99
CA PRO A 521 -6.41 21.37 -5.73
C PRO A 521 -5.42 20.87 -4.67
N VAL A 522 -4.73 21.78 -3.98
CA VAL A 522 -3.66 21.40 -3.04
C VAL A 522 -4.11 20.48 -1.89
N PHE A 523 -5.41 20.41 -1.55
CA PHE A 523 -5.92 19.48 -0.53
C PHE A 523 -6.53 18.18 -1.12
N GLN A 524 -6.27 17.95 -2.42
CA GLN A 524 -6.48 16.70 -3.14
C GLN A 524 -5.21 16.41 -3.95
N PRO A 525 -4.09 16.11 -3.27
CA PRO A 525 -2.79 16.04 -3.94
C PRO A 525 -2.59 14.80 -4.81
N TYR A 526 -3.55 13.88 -4.79
CA TYR A 526 -3.48 12.61 -5.52
C TYR A 526 -4.10 12.76 -6.92
N PRO A 527 -3.56 12.05 -7.94
CA PRO A 527 -4.09 12.09 -9.29
C PRO A 527 -5.56 11.65 -9.36
N THR A 528 -6.36 12.39 -10.12
CA THR A 528 -7.77 12.07 -10.39
C THR A 528 -8.01 11.57 -11.82
N THR A 529 -6.99 11.65 -12.67
CA THR A 529 -7.02 11.16 -14.06
C THR A 529 -6.54 9.72 -14.13
N PRO A 530 -7.21 8.84 -14.90
CA PRO A 530 -6.79 7.45 -15.06
C PRO A 530 -5.31 7.30 -15.47
N PRO A 531 -4.64 6.20 -15.06
CA PRO A 531 -3.26 5.93 -15.44
C PRO A 531 -3.04 5.94 -16.96
N LYS A 532 -1.99 6.62 -17.41
CA LYS A 532 -1.65 6.77 -18.84
C LYS A 532 -0.86 5.58 -19.38
N ASN A 533 -0.05 4.95 -18.54
CA ASN A 533 0.79 3.82 -18.89
C ASN A 533 0.77 2.76 -17.78
N ALA A 534 1.42 1.63 -18.03
CA ALA A 534 1.38 0.49 -17.12
C ALA A 534 2.10 0.77 -15.78
N ARG A 535 3.14 1.62 -15.79
CA ARG A 535 3.84 2.01 -14.56
C ARG A 535 2.96 2.86 -13.67
N GLU A 536 2.25 3.84 -14.21
CA GLU A 536 1.28 4.63 -13.43
C GLU A 536 0.19 3.74 -12.82
N LEU A 537 -0.27 2.70 -13.54
CA LEU A 537 -1.23 1.72 -13.02
C LEU A 537 -0.63 0.90 -11.86
N ASP A 538 0.58 0.36 -12.01
CA ASP A 538 1.26 -0.39 -10.94
C ASP A 538 1.38 0.44 -9.65
N ARG A 539 1.83 1.70 -9.80
CA ARG A 539 2.00 2.62 -8.67
C ARG A 539 0.66 2.98 -8.04
N GLY A 540 -0.35 3.31 -8.87
CA GLY A 540 -1.67 3.69 -8.40
C GLY A 540 -2.36 2.58 -7.59
N VAL A 541 -2.20 1.32 -7.98
CA VAL A 541 -2.67 0.16 -7.23
C VAL A 541 -1.92 0.01 -5.90
N LEU A 542 -0.58 0.03 -5.93
CA LEU A 542 0.25 -0.22 -4.75
C LEU A 542 0.30 0.92 -3.73
N SER A 543 -0.04 2.15 -4.13
CA SER A 543 -0.20 3.25 -3.18
C SER A 543 -1.33 3.01 -2.18
N ASN A 544 -2.28 2.12 -2.50
CA ASN A 544 -3.39 1.77 -1.60
C ASN A 544 -3.08 0.60 -0.64
N LEU A 545 -1.81 0.18 -0.58
CA LEU A 545 -1.29 -0.86 0.33
C LEU A 545 -0.38 -0.28 1.39
N LEU A 546 -0.34 -0.92 2.56
CA LEU A 546 0.61 -0.58 3.60
C LEU A 546 2.04 -0.85 3.13
N GLY A 547 2.95 0.10 3.34
CA GLY A 547 4.40 -0.06 3.13
C GLY A 547 5.22 -0.12 4.42
N GLY A 548 4.59 0.07 5.57
CA GLY A 548 5.21 -0.10 6.87
C GLY A 548 4.55 0.73 7.97
N ALA A 549 4.83 0.46 9.25
CA ALA A 549 5.71 -0.61 9.75
C ALA A 549 5.26 -2.05 9.42
N PHE A 550 6.18 -3.01 9.49
CA PHE A 550 5.92 -4.42 9.23
C PHE A 550 6.01 -5.27 10.50
N CYS A 551 4.95 -5.23 11.32
CA CYS A 551 4.82 -6.03 12.54
C CYS A 551 3.40 -6.61 12.74
N PRO A 552 2.96 -7.59 11.92
CA PRO A 552 3.61 -8.07 10.70
C PRO A 552 3.40 -7.14 9.50
N GLY A 553 2.43 -6.23 9.56
CA GLY A 553 2.05 -5.34 8.46
C GLY A 553 0.56 -5.42 8.19
N GLY A 554 0.15 -5.12 6.96
CA GLY A 554 -1.25 -5.14 6.56
C GLY A 554 -1.58 -6.33 5.70
N GLU A 555 -1.59 -6.13 4.39
CA GLU A 555 -1.80 -7.20 3.42
C GLU A 555 -0.53 -8.07 3.23
N ILE A 556 0.64 -7.46 3.34
CA ILE A 556 1.97 -8.05 3.15
C ILE A 556 2.90 -7.49 4.24
N GLY A 557 3.93 -8.26 4.62
CA GLY A 557 4.93 -7.86 5.60
C GLY A 557 6.27 -7.44 4.98
N TRP A 558 7.33 -7.53 5.79
CA TRP A 558 8.69 -7.09 5.44
C TRP A 558 9.29 -7.77 4.20
N VAL A 559 8.74 -8.90 3.74
CA VAL A 559 9.20 -9.59 2.52
C VAL A 559 9.18 -8.67 1.29
N LEU A 560 8.31 -7.65 1.29
CA LEU A 560 8.24 -6.60 0.28
C LEU A 560 9.55 -5.81 0.11
N ARG A 561 10.40 -5.75 1.15
CA ARG A 561 11.69 -5.05 1.12
C ARG A 561 12.82 -5.92 0.56
N ASN A 562 12.59 -7.21 0.32
CA ASN A 562 13.63 -8.12 -0.14
C ASN A 562 13.81 -8.02 -1.66
N PRO A 563 14.94 -7.53 -2.19
CA PRO A 563 15.14 -7.42 -3.64
C PRO A 563 15.11 -8.78 -4.35
N SER A 564 15.39 -9.89 -3.64
CA SER A 564 15.48 -11.23 -4.24
C SER A 564 14.13 -11.79 -4.69
N ILE A 565 13.02 -11.25 -4.19
CA ILE A 565 11.68 -11.67 -4.60
C ILE A 565 11.21 -11.01 -5.89
N TYR A 566 12.00 -10.11 -6.47
CA TYR A 566 11.64 -9.38 -7.69
C TYR A 566 12.50 -9.84 -8.88
N LEU A 567 11.86 -10.03 -10.03
CA LEU A 567 12.54 -10.26 -11.30
C LEU A 567 13.06 -8.95 -11.90
N GLU A 568 12.21 -7.92 -11.80
CA GLU A 568 12.46 -6.52 -12.15
C GLU A 568 11.58 -5.66 -11.23
N PRO A 569 11.80 -4.34 -11.13
CA PRO A 569 10.97 -3.47 -10.30
C PRO A 569 9.47 -3.67 -10.51
N TYR A 570 8.74 -3.90 -9.42
CA TYR A 570 7.29 -4.17 -9.36
C TYR A 570 6.84 -5.50 -10.00
N ARG A 571 7.76 -6.41 -10.33
CA ARG A 571 7.46 -7.74 -10.88
C ARG A 571 7.98 -8.82 -9.95
N ILE A 572 7.08 -9.56 -9.32
CA ILE A 572 7.46 -10.69 -8.47
C ILE A 572 8.15 -11.77 -9.31
N LYS A 573 9.27 -12.28 -8.81
CA LYS A 573 9.94 -13.46 -9.37
C LYS A 573 9.18 -14.70 -8.93
N ALA A 574 8.27 -15.16 -9.77
CA ALA A 574 7.53 -16.40 -9.55
C ALA A 574 8.39 -17.64 -9.87
N ASP A 575 8.22 -18.70 -9.10
CA ASP A 575 8.75 -20.03 -9.43
C ASP A 575 8.06 -20.54 -10.70
N ARG A 576 8.85 -20.71 -11.76
CA ARG A 576 8.39 -21.13 -13.09
C ARG A 576 7.73 -22.51 -13.07
N SER A 577 8.10 -23.36 -12.12
CA SER A 577 7.50 -24.68 -11.93
C SER A 577 6.04 -24.61 -11.52
N TRP A 578 5.55 -23.46 -11.07
CA TRP A 578 4.17 -23.22 -10.59
C TRP A 578 3.46 -22.09 -11.33
N SER A 579 4.18 -21.35 -12.18
CA SER A 579 3.69 -20.14 -12.87
C SER A 579 3.80 -20.20 -14.39
N ASP A 580 4.11 -21.38 -14.95
CA ASP A 580 4.01 -21.66 -16.38
C ASP A 580 2.79 -22.52 -16.71
N PHE A 581 2.23 -22.34 -17.91
CA PHE A 581 1.26 -23.27 -18.49
C PHE A 581 1.93 -24.63 -18.72
N LEU A 582 1.26 -25.75 -18.37
CA LEU A 582 1.87 -27.08 -18.53
C LEU A 582 2.19 -27.37 -19.99
N GLN A 583 1.24 -27.07 -20.88
CA GLN A 583 1.47 -27.07 -22.32
C GLN A 583 1.89 -25.67 -22.76
N SER A 584 3.12 -25.51 -23.24
CA SER A 584 3.59 -24.22 -23.75
C SER A 584 2.87 -23.81 -25.03
N ALA A 585 2.84 -22.51 -25.35
CA ALA A 585 2.25 -22.01 -26.59
C ALA A 585 2.85 -22.70 -27.83
N ALA A 586 4.16 -22.98 -27.85
CA ALA A 586 4.82 -23.70 -28.93
C ALA A 586 4.27 -25.14 -29.08
N GLN A 587 4.08 -25.85 -27.97
CA GLN A 587 3.48 -27.20 -27.98
C GLN A 587 2.00 -27.16 -28.39
N ALA A 588 1.25 -26.15 -27.98
CA ALA A 588 -0.14 -25.95 -28.38
C ALA A 588 -0.25 -25.69 -29.89
N ASN A 589 0.62 -24.82 -30.42
CA ASN A 589 0.72 -24.51 -31.85
C ASN A 589 1.08 -25.73 -32.71
N ALA A 590 1.87 -26.68 -32.18
CA ALA A 590 2.26 -27.90 -32.90
C ALA A 590 1.16 -28.97 -32.96
N LYS A 591 0.26 -29.03 -31.96
CA LYS A 591 -0.76 -30.10 -31.85
C LYS A 591 -2.08 -29.80 -32.57
N HIS A 592 -2.23 -28.64 -33.23
CA HIS A 592 -3.45 -28.22 -33.96
C HIS A 592 -4.76 -28.40 -33.15
N GLY A 593 -4.69 -28.31 -31.82
CA GLY A 593 -5.77 -28.74 -30.91
C GLY A 593 -6.37 -27.64 -30.05
N SER A 594 -7.56 -27.92 -29.51
CA SER A 594 -8.26 -27.14 -28.48
C SER A 594 -7.43 -27.03 -27.21
N LEU A 595 -7.51 -25.87 -26.54
CA LEU A 595 -7.07 -25.71 -25.15
C LEU A 595 -7.88 -26.71 -24.30
N LEU A 596 -7.30 -27.85 -23.95
CA LEU A 596 -7.90 -28.80 -23.02
C LEU A 596 -7.11 -28.73 -21.72
N ASP A 597 -7.81 -28.27 -20.68
CA ASP A 597 -7.63 -28.63 -19.28
C ASP A 597 -6.17 -28.73 -18.83
N ASP A 598 -5.60 -27.56 -18.50
CA ASP A 598 -4.34 -27.38 -17.74
C ASP A 598 -4.54 -27.84 -16.26
N ASN A 599 -5.16 -29.01 -16.11
CA ASN A 599 -5.76 -29.53 -14.89
C ASN A 599 -4.84 -30.53 -14.19
N THR A 600 -3.80 -31.03 -14.87
CA THR A 600 -2.90 -32.05 -14.34
C THR A 600 -1.60 -31.43 -13.85
N PHE A 601 -1.67 -30.51 -12.88
CA PHE A 601 -0.48 -30.34 -12.02
C PHE A 601 -0.25 -31.65 -11.26
N ALA A 602 1.00 -31.96 -10.98
CA ALA A 602 1.34 -33.19 -10.26
C ALA A 602 0.65 -33.18 -8.90
N MET A 603 -0.39 -34.02 -8.75
CA MET A 603 -1.02 -34.31 -7.46
C MET A 603 0.00 -34.78 -6.40
N ASP A 604 1.22 -35.12 -6.83
CA ASP A 604 2.26 -35.75 -6.04
C ASP A 604 3.34 -34.76 -5.51
N SER A 605 3.22 -33.45 -5.75
CA SER A 605 4.21 -32.46 -5.28
C SER A 605 3.53 -31.35 -4.49
N PRO A 606 3.64 -31.31 -3.16
CA PRO A 606 3.06 -30.23 -2.35
C PRO A 606 3.82 -28.91 -2.57
N LEU A 607 3.15 -27.78 -2.31
CA LEU A 607 3.80 -26.48 -2.28
C LEU A 607 4.89 -26.44 -1.20
N SER A 608 6.01 -25.79 -1.52
CA SER A 608 7.15 -25.66 -0.60
C SER A 608 6.75 -24.94 0.69
N GLN A 609 7.22 -25.48 1.81
CA GLN A 609 7.15 -24.88 3.13
C GLN A 609 8.48 -24.26 3.57
N ASN A 610 9.34 -23.90 2.61
CA ASN A 610 10.58 -23.16 2.82
C ASN A 610 10.66 -21.98 1.85
N ASN A 611 11.61 -21.07 2.09
CA ASN A 611 11.93 -19.99 1.16
C ASN A 611 13.08 -20.42 0.24
N ASP A 612 12.86 -20.34 -1.08
CA ASP A 612 13.94 -20.37 -2.07
C ASP A 612 13.78 -19.17 -3.01
N TYR A 613 14.34 -18.04 -2.59
CA TYR A 613 14.30 -16.83 -3.39
C TYR A 613 15.14 -16.92 -4.66
N ASN A 614 16.02 -17.91 -4.83
CA ASN A 614 16.75 -18.10 -6.09
C ASN A 614 15.84 -18.69 -7.17
N THR A 615 15.01 -19.67 -6.80
CA THR A 615 14.01 -20.25 -7.69
C THR A 615 12.85 -19.28 -7.94
N GLY A 616 12.35 -18.63 -6.90
CA GLY A 616 11.22 -17.70 -6.97
C GLY A 616 10.10 -18.08 -6.01
N LEU A 617 9.10 -17.19 -5.90
CA LEU A 617 7.97 -17.38 -5.01
C LEU A 617 6.94 -18.35 -5.59
N GLN A 618 6.35 -19.16 -4.72
CA GLN A 618 5.22 -20.05 -4.99
C GLN A 618 3.91 -19.44 -4.46
N PRO A 619 2.73 -19.95 -4.89
CA PRO A 619 1.44 -19.54 -4.32
C PRO A 619 1.47 -19.50 -2.78
N GLY A 620 0.93 -18.43 -2.18
CA GLY A 620 0.88 -18.22 -0.74
C GLY A 620 2.14 -17.67 -0.09
N ASP A 621 3.22 -17.43 -0.84
CA ASP A 621 4.50 -17.01 -0.26
C ASP A 621 4.57 -15.54 0.18
N LEU A 622 3.73 -14.63 -0.35
CA LEU A 622 3.72 -13.23 0.08
C LEU A 622 2.97 -13.02 1.41
N THR A 623 1.97 -13.84 1.72
CA THR A 623 1.09 -13.66 2.88
C THR A 623 1.38 -14.60 4.05
N LYS A 624 2.20 -15.65 3.86
CA LYS A 624 2.45 -16.69 4.87
C LYS A 624 3.04 -16.21 6.20
N SER A 625 3.80 -15.10 6.19
CA SER A 625 4.36 -14.50 7.41
C SER A 625 3.36 -13.66 8.19
N MET A 626 2.19 -13.35 7.60
CA MET A 626 1.17 -12.53 8.25
C MET A 626 0.47 -13.30 9.37
N ALA A 627 -0.26 -12.58 10.20
CA ALA A 627 -1.03 -13.14 11.30
C ALA A 627 -2.06 -14.18 10.83
N VAL A 628 -2.26 -15.20 11.67
CA VAL A 628 -3.34 -16.18 11.52
C VAL A 628 -4.13 -16.29 12.84
N PRO A 629 -5.43 -15.93 12.84
CA PRO A 629 -6.16 -15.30 11.74
C PRO A 629 -5.85 -13.79 11.61
N TRP A 630 -5.99 -13.22 10.40
CA TRP A 630 -5.72 -11.79 10.16
C TRP A 630 -6.55 -10.82 11.03
N GLN A 631 -7.73 -11.23 11.50
CA GLN A 631 -8.59 -10.40 12.33
C GLN A 631 -8.00 -10.07 13.71
N ALA A 632 -7.14 -10.94 14.25
CA ALA A 632 -6.47 -10.69 15.53
C ALA A 632 -5.49 -9.52 15.40
N ASP A 633 -4.60 -9.60 14.41
CA ASP A 633 -3.71 -8.52 14.02
C ASP A 633 -4.50 -7.24 13.75
N PHE A 634 -5.49 -7.28 12.87
CA PHE A 634 -6.32 -6.11 12.56
C PHE A 634 -6.99 -5.48 13.80
N ASN A 635 -7.39 -6.27 14.79
CA ASN A 635 -7.94 -5.74 16.03
C ASN A 635 -6.88 -5.08 16.92
N GLU A 636 -5.66 -5.65 16.97
CA GLU A 636 -4.51 -5.20 17.77
C GLU A 636 -3.70 -4.05 17.11
N CYS A 637 -3.93 -3.78 15.82
CA CYS A 637 -3.36 -2.67 15.03
C CYS A 637 -3.84 -1.27 15.49
N THR A 638 -3.75 -0.96 16.78
CA THR A 638 -4.35 0.21 17.41
C THR A 638 -3.26 1.11 18.01
N THR A 639 -3.27 1.31 19.32
CA THR A 639 -2.23 1.89 20.12
C THR A 639 -1.26 0.84 20.60
N ASN A 640 -0.01 1.24 20.78
CA ASN A 640 1.02 0.47 21.46
C ASN A 640 1.79 1.36 22.43
N THR A 641 2.03 0.85 23.62
CA THR A 641 2.88 1.51 24.62
C THR A 641 4.34 1.16 24.36
N ILE A 642 5.14 2.18 24.05
CA ILE A 642 6.56 2.05 23.73
C ILE A 642 7.40 2.53 24.91
N ASP A 643 8.43 1.77 25.30
CA ASP A 643 9.42 2.23 26.26
C ASP A 643 10.31 3.34 25.64
N ILE A 644 10.48 4.46 26.31
CA ILE A 644 11.22 5.64 25.83
C ILE A 644 12.36 6.06 26.77
N THR A 645 12.76 5.19 27.69
CA THR A 645 13.68 5.54 28.80
C THR A 645 15.02 6.08 28.31
N TYR A 646 15.73 5.33 27.47
CA TYR A 646 16.87 5.77 26.62
C TYR A 646 17.16 4.68 25.58
N ALA A 647 17.91 5.00 24.52
CA ALA A 647 18.10 4.09 23.39
C ALA A 647 18.71 2.73 23.79
N GLU A 648 19.72 2.72 24.68
CA GLU A 648 20.38 1.50 25.15
C GLU A 648 19.55 0.70 26.16
N TRP A 649 18.44 1.24 26.70
CA TRP A 649 17.53 0.49 27.58
C TRP A 649 16.99 -0.78 26.91
N ASN A 650 16.91 -0.72 25.58
CA ASN A 650 16.35 -1.77 24.73
C ASN A 650 17.26 -2.98 24.59
N LEU A 651 18.51 -2.88 25.06
CA LEU A 651 19.48 -3.98 24.99
C LEU A 651 19.67 -4.65 26.35
N ILE A 652 18.91 -4.23 27.36
CA ILE A 652 19.05 -4.67 28.74
C ILE A 652 17.78 -5.44 29.14
N ASN A 653 17.94 -6.56 29.82
CA ASN A 653 16.84 -7.24 30.51
C ASN A 653 16.64 -6.58 31.88
N THR A 654 15.49 -5.95 32.09
CA THR A 654 15.17 -5.21 33.31
C THR A 654 14.15 -5.91 34.20
N SER A 655 13.69 -7.12 33.83
CA SER A 655 12.55 -7.80 34.45
C SER A 655 12.66 -8.04 35.96
N ASP A 656 13.88 -8.12 36.49
CA ASP A 656 14.16 -8.43 37.89
C ASP A 656 14.79 -7.26 38.68
N ASP A 657 14.91 -6.05 38.10
CA ASP A 657 15.51 -4.90 38.77
C ASP A 657 14.44 -3.83 39.11
N ALA A 658 14.00 -3.83 40.38
CA ALA A 658 13.01 -2.90 40.90
C ALA A 658 13.43 -1.42 40.84
N ARG A 659 14.74 -1.12 40.81
CA ARG A 659 15.26 0.25 40.66
C ARG A 659 15.20 0.69 39.20
N MET A 660 15.50 -0.22 38.26
CA MET A 660 15.31 0.05 36.83
C MET A 660 13.83 0.24 36.50
N ALA A 661 12.94 -0.58 37.06
CA ALA A 661 11.50 -0.41 36.89
C ALA A 661 11.00 1.00 37.29
N GLN A 662 11.60 1.63 38.32
CA GLN A 662 11.25 3.00 38.73
C GLN A 662 11.72 4.08 37.75
N GLN A 663 12.68 3.78 36.89
CA GLN A 663 13.21 4.72 35.89
C GLN A 663 12.50 4.61 34.54
N GLN A 664 11.69 3.57 34.34
CA GLN A 664 11.03 3.31 33.08
C GLN A 664 10.09 4.45 32.70
N GLN A 665 10.24 4.92 31.46
CA GLN A 665 9.34 5.89 30.84
C GLN A 665 8.70 5.25 29.62
N THR A 666 7.42 5.51 29.41
CA THR A 666 6.67 4.98 28.28
C THR A 666 5.94 6.08 27.51
N TRP A 667 5.61 5.79 26.25
CA TRP A 667 4.85 6.65 25.38
C TRP A 667 3.89 5.84 24.51
N ASP A 668 2.62 6.25 24.47
CA ASP A 668 1.62 5.60 23.62
C ASP A 668 1.60 6.23 22.22
N THR A 669 1.65 5.38 21.20
CA THR A 669 1.54 5.79 19.79
C THR A 669 0.76 4.75 19.00
N LEU A 670 0.52 4.97 17.71
CA LEU A 670 -0.28 4.08 16.86
C LEU A 670 0.54 3.25 15.90
N TRP A 671 -0.06 2.14 15.45
CA TRP A 671 0.40 1.36 14.31
C TRP A 671 0.09 2.05 12.98
N TRP A 672 -1.12 1.86 12.45
CA TRP A 672 -1.48 2.27 11.08
C TRP A 672 -2.87 2.94 11.04
N PRO A 673 -2.98 4.25 11.33
CA PRO A 673 -4.28 4.92 11.43
C PRO A 673 -5.16 4.79 10.18
N ALA A 674 -4.55 4.84 8.98
CA ALA A 674 -5.24 4.71 7.70
C ALA A 674 -5.67 3.27 7.35
N HIS A 675 -5.03 2.25 7.93
CA HIS A 675 -5.51 0.87 7.84
C HIS A 675 -6.57 0.57 8.89
N ARG A 676 -6.33 1.01 10.12
CA ARG A 676 -7.10 0.71 11.32
C ARG A 676 -7.30 1.99 12.15
N PRO A 677 -8.40 2.72 11.92
CA PRO A 677 -8.73 3.93 12.68
C PRO A 677 -8.97 3.66 14.16
N LEU A 678 -8.72 4.65 15.03
CA LEU A 678 -9.21 4.61 16.41
C LEU A 678 -10.57 5.25 16.54
N GLN A 679 -10.73 6.42 15.91
CA GLN A 679 -11.86 7.31 16.06
C GLN A 679 -12.27 7.86 14.70
N SER A 680 -13.52 8.30 14.60
CA SER A 680 -14.05 8.91 13.39
C SER A 680 -15.30 9.73 13.72
N ASN A 681 -15.63 10.70 12.87
CA ASN A 681 -16.95 11.30 12.86
C ASN A 681 -17.99 10.27 12.41
N GLU A 682 -19.10 10.17 13.12
CA GLU A 682 -20.22 9.28 12.82
C GLU A 682 -21.50 10.09 12.69
N LEU A 683 -22.34 9.76 11.72
CA LEU A 683 -23.65 10.40 11.54
C LEU A 683 -24.62 9.96 12.62
N VAL A 684 -25.05 10.89 13.48
CA VAL A 684 -25.99 10.63 14.60
C VAL A 684 -27.40 11.18 14.35
N GLY A 685 -27.57 12.00 13.31
CA GLY A 685 -28.86 12.54 12.94
C GLY A 685 -28.76 13.61 11.86
N PHE A 686 -29.88 14.28 11.61
CA PHE A 686 -29.94 15.49 10.80
C PHE A 686 -30.61 16.58 11.62
N ASP A 687 -30.14 17.82 11.50
CA ASP A 687 -30.82 18.95 12.11
C ASP A 687 -32.11 19.32 11.37
N ALA A 688 -32.83 20.33 11.89
CA ALA A 688 -34.09 20.78 11.30
C ALA A 688 -33.94 21.37 9.88
N GLN A 689 -32.71 21.68 9.46
CA GLN A 689 -32.35 22.20 8.15
C GLN A 689 -31.81 21.10 7.22
N GLY A 690 -31.79 19.84 7.66
CA GLY A 690 -31.30 18.68 6.91
C GLY A 690 -29.78 18.59 6.84
N GLN A 691 -29.04 19.32 7.67
CA GLN A 691 -27.59 19.18 7.78
C GLN A 691 -27.23 17.98 8.67
N PRO A 692 -26.18 17.22 8.33
CA PRO A 692 -25.76 16.08 9.14
C PRO A 692 -25.28 16.54 10.51
N GLN A 693 -25.77 15.88 11.56
CA GLN A 693 -25.22 15.98 12.91
C GLN A 693 -24.22 14.85 13.10
N LEU A 694 -22.97 15.22 13.38
CA LEU A 694 -21.86 14.28 13.50
C LEU A 694 -21.38 14.20 14.94
N GLN A 695 -20.93 13.01 15.34
CA GLN A 695 -20.31 12.77 16.64
C GLN A 695 -18.96 12.08 16.44
N TRP A 696 -17.90 12.67 17.00
CA TRP A 696 -16.59 12.03 17.11
C TRP A 696 -16.65 10.92 18.16
N THR A 697 -16.29 9.69 17.78
CA THR A 697 -16.38 8.52 18.67
C THR A 697 -15.42 7.41 18.27
N THR A 698 -15.29 6.38 19.12
CA THR A 698 -14.51 5.18 18.83
C THR A 698 -15.07 4.44 17.62
N TRP A 699 -14.23 4.23 16.62
CA TRP A 699 -14.59 3.58 15.36
C TRP A 699 -14.85 2.07 15.56
N SER A 700 -14.02 1.36 16.33
CA SER A 700 -14.21 -0.08 16.61
C SER A 700 -15.12 -0.39 17.80
N ARG A 701 -16.02 0.54 18.19
CA ARG A 701 -16.87 0.42 19.40
C ARG A 701 -17.57 -0.95 19.50
N GLY A 702 -17.45 -1.57 20.68
CA GLY A 702 -17.96 -2.92 20.93
C GLY A 702 -16.98 -4.04 20.58
N ILE A 703 -15.76 -3.75 20.13
CA ILE A 703 -14.65 -4.69 19.98
C ILE A 703 -13.45 -4.09 20.72
N GLN A 704 -13.04 -4.73 21.82
CA GLN A 704 -11.95 -4.26 22.67
C GLN A 704 -10.59 -4.75 22.15
N GLN A 705 -9.52 -4.01 22.41
CA GLN A 705 -8.15 -4.48 22.13
C GLN A 705 -7.73 -5.48 23.21
N THR A 706 -8.09 -6.74 23.01
CA THR A 706 -7.86 -7.88 23.90
C THR A 706 -8.02 -9.16 23.08
N ASN A 707 -7.42 -10.26 23.52
CA ASN A 707 -7.64 -11.59 22.93
C ASN A 707 -9.13 -11.99 22.72
N ALA A 708 -10.02 -11.62 23.66
CA ALA A 708 -11.45 -11.87 23.51
C ALA A 708 -12.09 -10.95 22.44
N GLY A 709 -11.59 -9.74 22.31
CA GLY A 709 -11.94 -8.82 21.24
C GLY A 709 -11.38 -9.24 19.88
N ASP A 710 -10.21 -9.88 19.82
CA ASP A 710 -9.66 -10.48 18.59
C ASP A 710 -10.59 -11.57 18.08
N LEU A 711 -11.03 -12.46 18.97
CA LEU A 711 -12.02 -13.48 18.65
C LEU A 711 -13.35 -12.84 18.21
N LYS A 712 -13.74 -11.72 18.82
CA LYS A 712 -14.92 -10.97 18.40
C LYS A 712 -14.73 -10.31 17.02
N MET A 713 -13.52 -9.87 16.69
CA MET A 713 -13.20 -9.32 15.37
C MET A 713 -13.36 -10.38 14.27
N VAL A 714 -13.06 -11.65 14.55
CA VAL A 714 -13.31 -12.76 13.61
C VAL A 714 -14.76 -12.79 13.13
N SER A 715 -15.73 -12.52 14.02
CA SER A 715 -17.16 -12.57 13.68
C SER A 715 -17.77 -11.22 13.29
N ASP A 716 -17.21 -10.09 13.75
CA ASP A 716 -17.83 -8.78 13.63
C ASP A 716 -17.07 -7.76 12.76
N TRP A 717 -15.93 -8.11 12.14
CA TRP A 717 -15.16 -7.19 11.27
C TRP A 717 -16.04 -6.52 10.20
N TRP A 718 -16.98 -7.26 9.61
CA TRP A 718 -17.87 -6.78 8.56
C TRP A 718 -18.90 -5.75 9.05
N ARG A 719 -19.08 -5.60 10.36
CA ARG A 719 -19.99 -4.61 10.97
C ARG A 719 -19.38 -3.21 11.04
N LEU A 720 -18.06 -3.10 10.99
CA LEU A 720 -17.35 -1.82 11.03
C LEU A 720 -17.77 -0.91 9.86
N GLY A 721 -17.73 0.40 10.07
CA GLY A 721 -18.07 1.40 9.04
C GLY A 721 -16.88 1.74 8.16
N PHE A 722 -17.14 2.17 6.92
CA PHE A 722 -16.10 2.69 6.03
C PHE A 722 -15.95 4.19 6.26
N ILE A 723 -14.73 4.71 6.35
CA ILE A 723 -14.48 6.16 6.47
C ILE A 723 -14.19 6.71 5.08
N ILE A 724 -15.05 7.62 4.63
CA ILE A 724 -14.93 8.30 3.34
C ILE A 724 -14.93 9.81 3.52
N ARG A 725 -14.51 10.53 2.48
CA ARG A 725 -14.71 11.99 2.40
C ARG A 725 -16.19 12.29 2.54
N ASN A 726 -16.53 13.31 3.30
CA ASN A 726 -17.90 13.64 3.65
C ASN A 726 -18.74 14.05 2.41
N PRO A 727 -19.66 13.21 1.91
CA PRO A 727 -20.58 13.54 0.82
C PRO A 727 -21.52 14.73 1.08
N HIS A 728 -21.71 15.15 2.34
CA HIS A 728 -22.58 16.29 2.66
C HIS A 728 -21.86 17.64 2.53
N LEU A 729 -20.54 17.65 2.43
CA LEU A 729 -19.78 18.87 2.16
C LEU A 729 -19.81 19.19 0.65
N PRO A 730 -19.95 20.48 0.27
CA PRO A 730 -19.88 20.85 -1.13
C PRO A 730 -18.48 20.49 -1.69
N PRO A 731 -18.37 20.07 -2.97
CA PRO A 731 -17.09 19.65 -3.56
C PRO A 731 -15.97 20.70 -3.41
N SER A 732 -16.31 21.98 -3.43
CA SER A 732 -15.35 23.09 -3.21
C SER A 732 -14.71 23.09 -1.83
N SER A 733 -15.42 22.63 -0.79
CA SER A 733 -14.91 22.53 0.59
C SER A 733 -13.82 21.47 0.74
N ASN A 734 -13.76 20.53 -0.21
CA ASN A 734 -12.73 19.49 -0.26
C ASN A 734 -11.48 19.92 -1.05
N VAL A 735 -11.49 21.11 -1.66
CA VAL A 735 -10.48 21.56 -2.65
C VAL A 735 -9.88 22.92 -2.31
N MET A 736 -10.69 23.86 -1.80
CA MET A 736 -10.29 25.26 -1.61
C MET A 736 -10.39 25.67 -0.14
N ALA A 737 -9.29 25.52 0.61
CA ALA A 737 -9.03 26.47 1.69
C ALA A 737 -8.36 27.69 1.04
N THR A 738 -9.09 28.79 0.82
CA THR A 738 -8.46 30.10 0.62
C THR A 738 -7.65 30.44 1.88
N PRO A 739 -6.71 31.41 1.86
CA PRO A 739 -5.97 31.83 3.06
C PRO A 739 -6.85 32.26 4.25
N SER A 740 -8.18 32.36 4.06
CA SER A 740 -9.16 32.80 5.05
C SER A 740 -10.15 31.70 5.50
N THR A 741 -10.02 30.45 5.06
CA THR A 741 -10.96 29.37 5.39
C THR A 741 -10.22 28.17 5.98
N SER A 742 -10.59 27.76 7.20
CA SER A 742 -10.10 26.50 7.78
C SER A 742 -10.69 25.31 7.03
N LEU A 743 -9.97 24.18 7.05
CA LEU A 743 -10.53 22.94 6.53
C LEU A 743 -11.60 22.46 7.52
N PRO A 744 -12.74 21.91 7.04
CA PRO A 744 -13.77 21.44 7.95
C PRO A 744 -13.28 20.30 8.87
N ASP A 745 -13.67 20.34 10.15
CA ASP A 745 -13.40 19.28 11.14
C ASP A 745 -14.12 17.95 10.78
N ASP A 746 -15.08 18.02 9.87
CA ASP A 746 -15.92 16.91 9.41
C ASP A 746 -15.60 16.44 7.99
N ARG A 747 -14.38 16.68 7.48
CA ARG A 747 -13.97 16.28 6.12
C ARG A 747 -14.12 14.79 5.83
N TYR A 748 -14.01 13.95 6.85
CA TYR A 748 -14.19 12.51 6.74
C TYR A 748 -15.19 12.02 7.79
N TYR A 749 -16.03 11.05 7.43
CA TYR A 749 -16.92 10.40 8.37
C TYR A 749 -17.18 8.93 7.99
N SER A 750 -17.62 8.17 8.98
CA SER A 750 -17.91 6.74 8.92
C SER A 750 -19.32 6.49 8.38
N VAL A 751 -19.41 5.65 7.34
CA VAL A 751 -20.65 5.21 6.68
C VAL A 751 -20.86 3.71 6.85
N GLU A 752 -22.11 3.28 6.68
CA GLU A 752 -22.47 1.85 6.54
C GLU A 752 -22.09 0.97 7.74
N ARG A 753 -21.89 1.53 8.93
CA ARG A 753 -21.76 0.72 10.15
C ARG A 753 -23.03 -0.11 10.39
N SER A 754 -22.87 -1.38 10.70
CA SER A 754 -23.96 -2.29 11.04
C SER A 754 -23.98 -2.52 12.56
N GLY A 755 -25.11 -2.25 13.22
CA GLY A 755 -25.28 -2.40 14.68
C GLY A 755 -26.41 -3.38 15.05
N PRO A 756 -26.54 -3.75 16.34
CA PRO A 756 -27.77 -4.37 16.85
C PRO A 756 -28.99 -3.43 16.72
N ASP A 757 -28.78 -2.11 16.73
CA ASP A 757 -29.83 -1.08 16.58
C ASP A 757 -30.20 -0.76 15.12
N THR A 758 -29.64 -1.48 14.14
CA THR A 758 -29.90 -1.26 12.71
C THR A 758 -30.78 -2.33 12.06
N GLU A 759 -31.44 -3.20 12.84
CA GLU A 759 -32.68 -3.84 12.37
C GLU A 759 -33.73 -2.74 12.17
N LYS A 760 -33.66 -2.08 11.01
CA LYS A 760 -34.80 -1.32 10.52
C LYS A 760 -35.91 -2.32 10.30
N SER A 761 -36.95 -2.22 11.12
CA SER A 761 -38.30 -2.64 10.76
C SER A 761 -38.65 -1.97 9.43
N ASP A 762 -38.55 -2.73 8.34
CA ASP A 762 -39.64 -3.03 7.40
C ASP A 762 -39.11 -3.72 6.13
#